data_AF-A0A7C3YSH7-F1
#
_entry.id   AF-A0A7C3YSH7-F1
#
_cell.length_a   1.000
_cell.length_b   1.000
_cell.length_c   1.000
_cell.angle_alpha   90.00
_cell.angle_beta   90.00
_cell.angle_gamma   90.00
#
_symmetry.space_group_name_H-M   'P 1'
#
loop_
_entity.id
_entity.type
_entity.pdbx_description
1 polymer ?
#
loop_
_entity_poly.entity_id
_entity_poly.type
_entity_poly.pdbx_seq_one_letter_code
_entity_poly.pdbx_strand_id
1 'polypeptide(L)'
;MIRNFANKLSIILVTFIMVLSWINVSFAQNEWDKHYANPVIKTGEDGSWDDRSVSKPCVLFRNNEYKMWYTGFDGEHLRIGYATSIDGENWIKHPSNPILDLGLPNSWDSVHVANPSVLFDGIIYKMWFTGSDGKNTRIGYAYSPDGIHWVKYANNPVLDLGSWGTNKDSDVWSPCVIFDGLEYKMWYTSFDGNIKIGYAYSSDGINWIKYTNSPVLSVGSWGSWDDRGVWSPNVLFDGSKYSMWYTGWNGISTGIGYAESKDGINWVKPSKYPALELGTTGSWDYHYVNNPSVLLINGKFRMWYSGCSSDELYMIGYAIGATRPDIDISERFHDFDDIPKGKYDDWEFLVSNRGNADLLVTSITSDNPAFTILSANFNNDMKPVSDYVFPVPYSIPPNGNMKFTVRFTRGSEKTYKGNIIIASNDRDESKAFIQLWMGNKIRYVRQIPDSFSAFKSDLSPYMRGNEVRYLQVILAEEGPEVYPESQINSCFDEFTRNAVANFQRKHKIADPIGLVGPETRKKLTELLNKHREETYDRVDVIYDAVMSNYKEFLPENFPPELILAIASQETGPYYNFNNELIESKENGNKNNVGRGIMQITTSEFVGAGNNANDYLVYRCKNLLDKESVYAYYSNTPQGVEANIRDGLYALKTKYDYAINCKGNKNFGISDEEMRWISTIQRYNTYNKFLFTIDANSDFCNELNWGNVPEKLRRALGNVSDYVSSAVVTVEEQNKRWRITDEQYIYIVRKENGVATVARAGAPTIYLKNIADKLRQLKSPTFFPRLKKDQCEILADKMEKVYNNSETITLGCPAELKIIDSNGRITGSLVGSPEKSIIQKLNGISGINKIEEIPNSLYDEDNKTVTIFLPSDSYNYIVTGTNDGVYELNITSKKEGKTNTFNAIGVPISANEVHKYTVDWEAISQGKKGVILQIDSNGDGDFERIIITDRKFLYNKLDPQL
;
A
#
# COMPACT_ATOMS: atom_id res chain seq x y z
N MET A 1 -12.08 1.84 63.97
CA MET A 1 -11.54 2.85 63.02
C MET A 1 -10.28 2.38 62.30
N ILE A 2 -9.34 1.69 62.97
CA ILE A 2 -8.10 1.17 62.32
C ILE A 2 -8.34 -0.08 61.43
N ARG A 3 -9.35 -0.91 61.72
CA ARG A 3 -9.70 -2.10 60.89
C ARG A 3 -10.36 -1.79 59.53
N ASN A 4 -11.02 -0.63 59.36
CA ASN A 4 -11.64 -0.25 58.08
C ASN A 4 -10.65 0.41 57.11
N PHE A 5 -9.51 0.89 57.59
CA PHE A 5 -8.45 1.44 56.75
C PHE A 5 -7.58 0.33 56.14
N ALA A 6 -7.37 -0.78 56.86
CA ALA A 6 -6.62 -1.94 56.36
C ALA A 6 -7.35 -2.67 55.21
N ASN A 7 -8.67 -2.85 55.29
CA ASN A 7 -9.43 -3.52 54.21
C ASN A 7 -9.59 -2.65 52.94
N LYS A 8 -9.56 -1.31 53.07
CA LYS A 8 -9.53 -0.42 51.89
C LYS A 8 -8.15 -0.35 51.25
N LEU A 9 -7.06 -0.44 52.03
CA LEU A 9 -5.71 -0.53 51.47
C LEU A 9 -5.47 -1.88 50.78
N SER A 10 -5.96 -3.00 51.32
CA SER A 10 -5.78 -4.32 50.68
C SER A 10 -6.58 -4.48 49.38
N ILE A 11 -7.77 -3.88 49.28
CA ILE A 11 -8.55 -3.90 48.03
C ILE A 11 -7.93 -2.94 47.01
N ILE A 12 -7.47 -1.75 47.40
CA ILE A 12 -6.81 -0.82 46.46
C ILE A 12 -5.46 -1.36 45.99
N LEU A 13 -4.67 -2.03 46.85
CA LEU A 13 -3.37 -2.62 46.46
C LEU A 13 -3.53 -3.85 45.56
N VAL A 14 -4.60 -4.64 45.73
CA VAL A 14 -4.86 -5.82 44.89
C VAL A 14 -5.45 -5.42 43.52
N THR A 15 -6.21 -4.32 43.42
CA THR A 15 -6.61 -3.78 42.11
C THR A 15 -5.49 -2.97 41.43
N PHE A 16 -4.56 -2.38 42.19
CA PHE A 16 -3.39 -1.67 41.63
C PHE A 16 -2.30 -2.64 41.11
N ILE A 17 -2.21 -3.85 41.69
CA ILE A 17 -1.30 -4.92 41.23
C ILE A 17 -1.91 -5.73 40.07
N MET A 18 -3.24 -5.81 39.93
CA MET A 18 -3.89 -6.50 38.79
C MET A 18 -3.98 -5.68 37.49
N VAL A 19 -3.77 -4.36 37.53
CA VAL A 19 -3.75 -3.50 36.33
C VAL A 19 -2.33 -3.39 35.71
N LEU A 20 -1.30 -3.90 36.40
CA LEU A 20 0.09 -3.90 35.92
C LEU A 20 0.57 -5.24 35.33
N SER A 21 -0.30 -6.22 35.12
CA SER A 21 0.05 -7.49 34.44
C SER A 21 -0.41 -7.56 32.98
N TRP A 22 -0.88 -6.46 32.41
CA TRP A 22 -1.22 -6.33 31.00
C TRP A 22 -0.41 -5.18 30.44
N ILE A 23 0.81 -5.47 29.98
CA ILE A 23 1.48 -4.85 28.84
C ILE A 23 2.85 -5.56 28.69
N ASN A 24 2.96 -6.31 27.59
CA ASN A 24 4.14 -6.64 26.79
C ASN A 24 5.28 -7.49 27.39
N VAL A 25 5.25 -8.78 27.04
CA VAL A 25 6.45 -9.54 26.62
C VAL A 25 6.30 -9.76 25.11
N SER A 26 6.75 -8.81 24.28
CA SER A 26 6.36 -8.73 22.86
C SER A 26 7.52 -8.74 21.84
N PHE A 27 8.78 -8.54 22.21
CA PHE A 27 9.82 -8.26 21.19
C PHE A 27 10.65 -9.48 20.77
N ALA A 28 11.04 -10.36 21.70
CA ALA A 28 11.86 -11.53 21.36
C ALA A 28 11.15 -12.55 20.45
N GLN A 29 9.82 -12.49 20.38
CA GLN A 29 9.01 -13.36 19.53
C GLN A 29 8.88 -12.86 18.09
N ASN A 30 9.09 -11.56 17.87
CA ASN A 30 8.84 -10.85 16.60
C ASN A 30 10.11 -10.44 15.85
N GLU A 31 11.29 -10.53 16.47
CA GLU A 31 12.56 -10.18 15.83
C GLU A 31 13.60 -11.25 16.04
N TRP A 32 14.32 -11.58 14.97
CA TRP A 32 15.18 -12.74 14.91
C TRP A 32 16.49 -12.43 14.17
N ASP A 33 17.62 -12.76 14.78
CA ASP A 33 18.92 -12.71 14.15
C ASP A 33 19.24 -14.08 13.54
N LYS A 34 19.42 -14.14 12.21
CA LYS A 34 19.84 -15.36 11.51
C LYS A 34 21.27 -15.73 11.86
N HIS A 35 21.51 -17.01 12.08
CA HIS A 35 22.84 -17.50 12.37
C HIS A 35 23.77 -17.38 11.15
N TYR A 36 25.01 -16.92 11.38
CA TYR A 36 25.97 -16.63 10.31
C TYR A 36 26.39 -17.89 9.53
N ALA A 37 26.33 -19.07 10.16
CA ALA A 37 26.70 -20.35 9.55
C ALA A 37 25.53 -21.07 8.85
N ASN A 38 24.37 -20.40 8.69
CA ASN A 38 23.24 -20.99 7.99
C ASN A 38 23.60 -21.39 6.54
N PRO A 39 23.00 -22.47 6.00
CA PRO A 39 22.08 -23.40 6.66
C PRO A 39 22.80 -24.40 7.60
N VAL A 40 22.16 -24.74 8.72
CA VAL A 40 22.69 -25.65 9.76
C VAL A 40 22.44 -27.13 9.46
N ILE A 41 21.48 -27.45 8.59
CA ILE A 41 21.33 -28.78 7.99
C ILE A 41 21.19 -28.64 6.47
N LYS A 42 22.00 -29.41 5.75
CA LYS A 42 22.06 -29.48 4.28
C LYS A 42 21.47 -30.80 3.77
N THR A 43 21.26 -30.88 2.46
CA THR A 43 20.84 -32.11 1.77
C THR A 43 21.84 -33.25 1.96
N GLY A 44 21.36 -34.48 1.78
CA GLY A 44 22.21 -35.66 1.76
C GLY A 44 23.09 -35.74 0.51
N GLU A 45 23.90 -36.79 0.43
CA GLU A 45 24.68 -37.10 -0.78
C GLU A 45 23.76 -37.49 -1.95
N ASP A 46 24.17 -37.23 -3.18
CA ASP A 46 23.40 -37.56 -4.39
C ASP A 46 22.90 -39.03 -4.38
N GLY A 47 21.60 -39.21 -4.61
CA GLY A 47 20.92 -40.51 -4.58
C GLY A 47 20.49 -40.99 -3.20
N SER A 48 20.76 -40.23 -2.13
CA SER A 48 20.21 -40.51 -0.81
C SER A 48 18.74 -40.05 -0.68
N TRP A 49 18.05 -40.54 0.34
CA TRP A 49 16.62 -40.29 0.58
C TRP A 49 16.26 -38.81 0.85
N ASP A 50 17.26 -37.96 1.13
CA ASP A 50 17.13 -36.53 1.40
C ASP A 50 18.10 -35.68 0.55
N ASP A 51 18.46 -36.17 -0.65
CA ASP A 51 19.40 -35.52 -1.56
C ASP A 51 18.86 -34.26 -2.25
N ARG A 52 17.54 -34.12 -2.41
CA ARG A 52 16.92 -32.93 -3.02
C ARG A 52 16.59 -31.85 -2.03
N SER A 53 16.01 -32.21 -0.88
CA SER A 53 15.70 -31.21 0.14
C SER A 53 15.60 -31.78 1.55
N VAL A 54 15.84 -30.90 2.51
CA VAL A 54 15.62 -31.11 3.95
C VAL A 54 14.84 -29.92 4.50
N SER A 55 13.68 -30.18 5.10
CA SER A 55 12.74 -29.14 5.52
C SER A 55 11.88 -29.56 6.72
N LYS A 56 10.97 -28.69 7.17
CA LYS A 56 9.94 -28.92 8.18
C LYS A 56 10.51 -29.54 9.46
N PRO A 57 11.43 -28.83 10.15
CA PRO A 57 12.01 -29.32 11.39
C PRO A 57 10.96 -29.39 12.51
N CYS A 58 11.15 -30.34 13.42
CA CYS A 58 10.55 -30.37 14.75
C CYS A 58 11.66 -30.66 15.75
N VAL A 59 11.96 -29.69 16.61
CA VAL A 59 13.07 -29.77 17.57
C VAL A 59 12.56 -29.90 18.99
N LEU A 60 13.17 -30.80 19.76
CA LEU A 60 13.02 -30.90 21.21
C LEU A 60 14.39 -30.78 21.88
N PHE A 61 14.41 -30.24 23.09
CA PHE A 61 15.61 -30.22 23.94
C PHE A 61 15.38 -31.08 25.19
N ARG A 62 16.14 -32.16 25.33
CA ARG A 62 16.09 -33.05 26.51
C ARG A 62 17.46 -33.65 26.77
N ASN A 63 17.74 -33.91 28.05
CA ASN A 63 18.99 -34.55 28.49
C ASN A 63 20.24 -33.80 27.98
N ASN A 64 20.20 -32.46 27.98
CA ASN A 64 21.24 -31.57 27.45
C ASN A 64 21.59 -31.80 25.97
N GLU A 65 20.63 -32.31 25.18
CA GLU A 65 20.80 -32.55 23.75
C GLU A 65 19.57 -32.04 22.99
N TYR A 66 19.83 -31.39 21.86
CA TYR A 66 18.84 -31.05 20.86
C TYR A 66 18.58 -32.25 19.95
N LYS A 67 17.30 -32.51 19.70
CA LYS A 67 16.81 -33.64 18.89
C LYS A 67 15.88 -33.08 17.82
N MET A 68 16.21 -33.27 16.55
CA MET A 68 15.43 -32.78 15.41
C MET A 68 14.88 -33.95 14.62
N TRP A 69 13.57 -33.94 14.41
CA TRP A 69 12.91 -34.72 13.37
C TRP A 69 12.67 -33.79 12.18
N TYR A 70 13.07 -34.20 10.98
CA TYR A 70 12.98 -33.35 9.78
C TYR A 70 12.43 -34.14 8.59
N THR A 71 11.85 -33.45 7.62
CA THR A 71 11.36 -34.04 6.37
C THR A 71 12.46 -34.00 5.31
N GLY A 72 12.85 -35.14 4.75
CA GLY A 72 13.73 -35.24 3.59
C GLY A 72 12.95 -35.55 2.32
N PHE A 73 13.50 -35.16 1.16
CA PHE A 73 12.96 -35.40 -0.17
C PHE A 73 14.06 -35.90 -1.11
N ASP A 74 13.77 -36.96 -1.86
CA ASP A 74 14.68 -37.55 -2.87
C ASP A 74 14.30 -37.22 -4.32
N GLY A 75 13.26 -36.39 -4.52
CA GLY A 75 12.69 -36.09 -5.83
C GLY A 75 11.40 -36.85 -6.13
N GLU A 76 11.07 -37.89 -5.36
CA GLU A 76 9.87 -38.72 -5.52
C GLU A 76 9.04 -38.78 -4.22
N HIS A 77 9.70 -39.01 -3.08
CA HIS A 77 9.05 -39.29 -1.80
C HIS A 77 9.54 -38.38 -0.68
N LEU A 78 8.60 -37.86 0.11
CA LEU A 78 8.88 -37.20 1.38
C LEU A 78 8.88 -38.24 2.51
N ARG A 79 9.93 -38.25 3.34
CA ARG A 79 10.10 -39.15 4.49
C ARG A 79 10.65 -38.39 5.70
N ILE A 80 10.59 -38.96 6.90
CA ILE A 80 11.06 -38.30 8.13
C ILE A 80 12.40 -38.90 8.60
N GLY A 81 13.39 -38.04 8.79
CA GLY A 81 14.70 -38.35 9.37
C GLY A 81 14.88 -37.77 10.76
N TYR A 82 16.03 -38.08 11.36
CA TYR A 82 16.45 -37.68 12.70
C TYR A 82 17.87 -37.10 12.69
N ALA A 83 18.11 -36.08 13.51
CA ALA A 83 19.43 -35.53 13.77
C ALA A 83 19.56 -35.07 15.24
N THR A 84 20.78 -35.07 15.77
CA THR A 84 21.09 -34.56 17.11
C THR A 84 22.13 -33.45 17.09
N SER A 85 22.11 -32.62 18.13
CA SER A 85 23.07 -31.53 18.33
C SER A 85 23.22 -31.21 19.82
N ILE A 86 24.40 -30.74 20.24
CA ILE A 86 24.65 -30.28 21.62
C ILE A 86 24.46 -28.77 21.79
N ASP A 87 24.51 -28.01 20.70
CA ASP A 87 24.47 -26.54 20.67
C ASP A 87 23.25 -26.00 19.90
N GLY A 88 22.58 -26.84 19.12
CA GLY A 88 21.46 -26.46 18.26
C GLY A 88 21.89 -25.92 16.90
N GLU A 89 23.19 -25.83 16.64
CA GLU A 89 23.80 -25.22 15.45
C GLU A 89 24.52 -26.28 14.61
N ASN A 90 25.26 -27.19 15.24
CA ASN A 90 26.00 -28.26 14.58
C ASN A 90 25.23 -29.57 14.73
N TRP A 91 24.73 -30.10 13.62
CA TRP A 91 23.83 -31.26 13.61
C TRP A 91 24.47 -32.50 13.02
N ILE A 92 24.19 -33.65 13.63
CA ILE A 92 24.63 -34.98 13.17
C ILE A 92 23.38 -35.77 12.76
N LYS A 93 23.24 -36.05 11.45
CA LYS A 93 22.16 -36.91 10.92
C LYS A 93 22.34 -38.35 11.41
N HIS A 94 21.25 -39.00 11.78
CA HIS A 94 21.28 -40.38 12.24
C HIS A 94 21.56 -41.35 11.08
N PRO A 95 22.43 -42.37 11.27
CA PRO A 95 22.82 -43.29 10.19
C PRO A 95 21.67 -44.17 9.68
N SER A 96 20.63 -44.38 10.49
CA SER A 96 19.44 -45.18 10.11
C SER A 96 18.32 -44.35 9.47
N ASN A 97 18.61 -43.13 9.01
CA ASN A 97 17.61 -42.32 8.32
C ASN A 97 17.24 -42.94 6.95
N PRO A 98 15.98 -42.81 6.49
CA PRO A 98 14.84 -42.20 7.20
C PRO A 98 14.33 -43.10 8.34
N ILE A 99 13.97 -42.49 9.48
CA ILE A 99 13.48 -43.21 10.67
C ILE A 99 11.97 -43.48 10.64
N LEU A 100 11.22 -42.79 9.77
CA LEU A 100 9.82 -43.10 9.48
C LEU A 100 9.61 -43.04 7.96
N ASP A 101 9.42 -44.22 7.37
CA ASP A 101 9.25 -44.43 5.93
C ASP A 101 7.75 -44.52 5.55
N LEU A 102 7.47 -44.67 4.27
CA LEU A 102 6.14 -44.78 3.67
C LEU A 102 5.33 -45.96 4.24
N GLY A 103 4.01 -45.86 4.13
CA GLY A 103 3.13 -47.00 4.37
C GLY A 103 3.21 -48.07 3.28
N LEU A 104 2.49 -49.18 3.46
CA LEU A 104 2.35 -50.20 2.43
C LEU A 104 1.67 -49.62 1.17
N PRO A 105 1.86 -50.20 -0.02
CA PRO A 105 1.17 -49.74 -1.23
C PRO A 105 -0.35 -49.62 -1.02
N ASN A 106 -0.94 -48.51 -1.48
CA ASN A 106 -2.35 -48.14 -1.33
C ASN A 106 -2.82 -47.80 0.11
N SER A 107 -1.90 -47.72 1.07
CA SER A 107 -2.22 -47.14 2.38
C SER A 107 -2.33 -45.61 2.30
N TRP A 108 -2.93 -45.02 3.34
CA TRP A 108 -3.23 -43.58 3.40
C TRP A 108 -1.99 -42.67 3.35
N ASP A 109 -0.80 -43.23 3.60
CA ASP A 109 0.52 -42.61 3.64
C ASP A 109 1.53 -43.32 2.71
N SER A 110 1.04 -43.92 1.62
CA SER A 110 1.88 -44.71 0.69
C SER A 110 2.78 -43.89 -0.24
N VAL A 111 2.61 -42.56 -0.30
CA VAL A 111 3.37 -41.68 -1.22
C VAL A 111 4.27 -40.71 -0.46
N HIS A 112 3.77 -40.11 0.62
CA HIS A 112 4.53 -39.15 1.44
C HIS A 112 4.28 -39.34 2.93
N VAL A 113 5.34 -39.16 3.73
CA VAL A 113 5.35 -39.09 5.20
C VAL A 113 6.22 -37.89 5.62
N ALA A 114 5.62 -36.85 6.22
CA ALA A 114 6.28 -35.56 6.39
C ALA A 114 5.76 -34.76 7.61
N ASN A 115 6.35 -33.59 7.87
CA ASN A 115 5.90 -32.60 8.87
C ASN A 115 5.69 -33.22 10.28
N PRO A 116 6.75 -33.69 10.93
CA PRO A 116 6.65 -34.24 12.28
C PRO A 116 6.21 -33.17 13.29
N SER A 117 5.40 -33.57 14.27
CA SER A 117 5.19 -32.86 15.52
C SER A 117 5.38 -33.85 16.66
N VAL A 118 6.44 -33.68 17.45
CA VAL A 118 6.86 -34.65 18.45
C VAL A 118 6.71 -34.10 19.86
N LEU A 119 6.15 -34.91 20.76
CA LEU A 119 6.11 -34.67 22.20
C LEU A 119 6.71 -35.86 22.95
N PHE A 120 7.22 -35.61 24.15
CA PHE A 120 7.63 -36.65 25.08
C PHE A 120 6.77 -36.52 26.35
N ASP A 121 6.05 -37.57 26.72
CA ASP A 121 5.11 -37.53 27.86
C ASP A 121 5.72 -37.96 29.20
N GLY A 122 7.04 -38.14 29.24
CA GLY A 122 7.76 -38.68 30.40
C GLY A 122 8.14 -40.15 30.24
N ILE A 123 7.46 -40.89 29.35
CA ILE A 123 7.65 -42.33 29.16
C ILE A 123 7.99 -42.62 27.69
N ILE A 124 7.20 -42.11 26.76
CA ILE A 124 7.34 -42.37 25.33
C ILE A 124 7.35 -41.08 24.51
N TYR A 125 8.00 -41.14 23.36
CA TYR A 125 7.86 -40.15 22.30
C TYR A 125 6.58 -40.44 21.51
N LYS A 126 5.86 -39.37 21.21
CA LYS A 126 4.60 -39.34 20.46
C LYS A 126 4.80 -38.42 19.27
N MET A 127 4.52 -38.90 18.06
CA MET A 127 4.64 -38.13 16.83
C MET A 127 3.29 -38.08 16.13
N TRP A 128 2.85 -36.86 15.81
CA TRP A 128 1.83 -36.62 14.80
C TRP A 128 2.52 -36.21 13.51
N PHE A 129 2.11 -36.77 12.38
CA PHE A 129 2.79 -36.57 11.10
C PHE A 129 1.79 -36.48 9.95
N THR A 130 2.15 -35.75 8.90
CA THR A 130 1.41 -35.73 7.64
C THR A 130 1.67 -37.01 6.86
N GLY A 131 0.62 -37.67 6.38
CA GLY A 131 0.70 -38.75 5.39
C GLY A 131 -0.15 -38.45 4.16
N SER A 132 0.32 -38.89 2.98
CA SER A 132 -0.41 -38.77 1.72
C SER A 132 -0.38 -40.06 0.90
N ASP A 133 -1.50 -40.36 0.26
CA ASP A 133 -1.67 -41.44 -0.73
C ASP A 133 -1.54 -40.91 -2.17
N GLY A 134 -1.09 -39.66 -2.35
CA GLY A 134 -0.99 -38.96 -3.64
C GLY A 134 -2.30 -38.30 -4.08
N LYS A 135 -3.41 -38.60 -3.41
CA LYS A 135 -4.73 -37.98 -3.65
C LYS A 135 -5.20 -37.13 -2.48
N ASN A 136 -5.02 -37.62 -1.26
CA ASN A 136 -5.49 -36.99 -0.03
C ASN A 136 -4.32 -36.84 0.94
N THR A 137 -4.36 -35.77 1.72
CA THR A 137 -3.37 -35.48 2.77
C THR A 137 -4.06 -35.43 4.12
N ARG A 138 -3.56 -36.25 5.07
CA ARG A 138 -4.17 -36.47 6.39
C ARG A 138 -3.09 -36.51 7.48
N ILE A 139 -3.50 -36.54 8.75
CA ILE A 139 -2.56 -36.60 9.88
C ILE A 139 -2.66 -37.96 10.60
N GLY A 140 -1.52 -38.62 10.74
CA GLY A 140 -1.35 -39.87 11.47
C GLY A 140 -0.61 -39.70 12.79
N TYR A 141 -0.51 -40.80 13.54
CA TYR A 141 0.16 -40.90 14.81
C TYR A 141 1.12 -42.09 14.83
N ALA A 142 2.29 -41.89 15.45
CA ALA A 142 3.27 -42.92 15.74
C ALA A 142 3.84 -42.71 17.14
N TYR A 143 4.36 -43.77 17.75
CA TYR A 143 5.00 -43.70 19.05
C TYR A 143 6.35 -44.43 19.06
N SER A 144 7.24 -44.00 19.94
CA SER A 144 8.59 -44.55 20.04
C SER A 144 9.12 -44.44 21.47
N PRO A 145 9.78 -45.48 22.02
CA PRO A 145 10.47 -45.38 23.31
C PRO A 145 11.72 -44.50 23.28
N ASP A 146 12.39 -44.38 22.13
CA ASP A 146 13.71 -43.74 21.99
C ASP A 146 13.72 -42.55 21.02
N GLY A 147 12.63 -42.32 20.30
CA GLY A 147 12.50 -41.26 19.30
C GLY A 147 13.14 -41.60 17.94
N ILE A 148 13.67 -42.80 17.78
CA ILE A 148 14.37 -43.29 16.57
C ILE A 148 13.59 -44.45 15.95
N HIS A 149 13.15 -45.42 16.75
CA HIS A 149 12.39 -46.58 16.28
C HIS A 149 10.89 -46.34 16.50
N TRP A 150 10.18 -46.06 15.43
CA TRP A 150 8.77 -45.65 15.48
C TRP A 150 7.82 -46.78 15.09
N VAL A 151 6.71 -46.89 15.83
CA VAL A 151 5.58 -47.75 15.51
C VAL A 151 4.39 -46.87 15.13
N LYS A 152 3.96 -46.96 13.86
CA LYS A 152 2.75 -46.28 13.39
C LYS A 152 1.52 -46.92 14.04
N TYR A 153 0.56 -46.09 14.45
CA TYR A 153 -0.70 -46.57 14.99
C TYR A 153 -1.53 -47.28 13.92
N ALA A 154 -2.06 -48.45 14.27
CA ALA A 154 -2.71 -49.35 13.32
C ALA A 154 -3.99 -48.76 12.70
N ASN A 155 -4.68 -47.86 13.42
CA ASN A 155 -5.92 -47.22 12.95
C ASN A 155 -5.69 -45.81 12.43
N ASN A 156 -4.48 -45.49 11.96
CA ASN A 156 -4.25 -44.23 11.24
C ASN A 156 -5.12 -44.13 9.98
N PRO A 157 -5.46 -42.91 9.52
CA PRO A 157 -5.10 -41.60 10.09
C PRO A 157 -5.91 -41.24 11.35
N VAL A 158 -5.31 -40.47 12.27
CA VAL A 158 -5.98 -40.01 13.51
C VAL A 158 -6.75 -38.70 13.33
N LEU A 159 -6.43 -37.93 12.30
CA LEU A 159 -7.25 -36.81 11.84
C LEU A 159 -7.43 -36.93 10.32
N ASP A 160 -8.62 -37.36 9.93
CA ASP A 160 -8.99 -37.56 8.53
C ASP A 160 -9.46 -36.24 7.88
N LEU A 161 -9.83 -36.31 6.60
CA LEU A 161 -10.55 -35.26 5.88
C LEU A 161 -11.84 -34.89 6.63
N GLY A 162 -12.37 -33.70 6.36
CA GLY A 162 -13.69 -33.37 6.86
C GLY A 162 -13.96 -31.88 6.87
N SER A 163 -15.25 -31.57 7.00
CA SER A 163 -15.76 -30.22 6.84
C SER A 163 -15.20 -29.25 7.89
N TRP A 164 -14.64 -28.16 7.39
CA TRP A 164 -14.31 -26.94 8.12
C TRP A 164 -14.58 -25.79 7.14
N GLY A 165 -15.38 -24.79 7.55
CA GLY A 165 -15.94 -23.84 6.59
C GLY A 165 -16.92 -24.49 5.59
N THR A 166 -16.90 -24.05 4.32
CA THR A 166 -17.89 -24.47 3.29
C THR A 166 -17.48 -25.68 2.45
N ASN A 167 -16.21 -26.12 2.52
CA ASN A 167 -15.71 -27.26 1.75
C ASN A 167 -15.75 -28.55 2.58
N LYS A 168 -16.29 -29.63 2.01
CA LYS A 168 -16.53 -30.88 2.74
C LYS A 168 -15.34 -31.84 2.79
N ASP A 169 -14.35 -31.68 1.91
CA ASP A 169 -13.26 -32.64 1.67
C ASP A 169 -11.85 -32.00 1.64
N SER A 170 -11.58 -31.04 2.53
CA SER A 170 -10.25 -30.39 2.59
C SER A 170 -9.16 -31.29 3.18
N ASP A 171 -8.01 -31.32 2.52
CA ASP A 171 -6.75 -31.90 3.03
C ASP A 171 -6.31 -31.25 4.35
N VAL A 172 -5.66 -32.03 5.22
CA VAL A 172 -5.10 -31.57 6.49
C VAL A 172 -3.64 -32.01 6.65
N TRP A 173 -2.74 -31.08 7.02
CA TRP A 173 -1.31 -31.34 7.11
C TRP A 173 -0.58 -30.37 8.05
N SER A 174 0.73 -30.58 8.26
CA SER A 174 1.59 -29.76 9.12
C SER A 174 1.00 -29.56 10.53
N PRO A 175 0.83 -30.64 11.31
CA PRO A 175 0.33 -30.53 12.67
C PRO A 175 1.36 -29.83 13.58
N CYS A 176 0.86 -29.11 14.57
CA CYS A 176 1.58 -28.75 15.78
C CYS A 176 0.73 -29.17 16.98
N VAL A 177 1.23 -30.12 17.76
CA VAL A 177 0.55 -30.66 18.93
C VAL A 177 1.25 -30.22 20.20
N ILE A 178 0.48 -29.75 21.17
CA ILE A 178 0.94 -29.54 22.55
C ILE A 178 0.00 -30.24 23.53
N PHE A 179 0.49 -30.48 24.74
CA PHE A 179 -0.31 -30.91 25.88
C PHE A 179 -0.16 -29.87 26.99
N ASP A 180 -1.26 -29.26 27.42
CA ASP A 180 -1.24 -28.17 28.42
C ASP A 180 -1.46 -28.65 29.87
N GLY A 181 -1.51 -29.97 30.07
CA GLY A 181 -1.78 -30.59 31.37
C GLY A 181 -3.23 -31.07 31.53
N LEU A 182 -4.14 -30.61 30.68
CA LEU A 182 -5.55 -31.03 30.68
C LEU A 182 -5.92 -31.79 29.41
N GLU A 183 -5.56 -31.27 28.24
CA GLU A 183 -5.92 -31.86 26.96
C GLU A 183 -4.80 -31.70 25.92
N TYR A 184 -4.85 -32.55 24.89
CA TYR A 184 -4.04 -32.39 23.69
C TYR A 184 -4.70 -31.38 22.76
N LYS A 185 -3.89 -30.47 22.23
CA LYS A 185 -4.32 -29.40 21.33
C LYS A 185 -3.50 -29.49 20.05
N MET A 186 -4.17 -29.44 18.90
CA MET A 186 -3.55 -29.51 17.59
C MET A 186 -3.95 -28.30 16.76
N TRP A 187 -2.95 -27.56 16.28
CA TRP A 187 -3.11 -26.62 15.17
C TRP A 187 -2.61 -27.30 13.90
N TYR A 188 -3.36 -27.19 12.82
CA TYR A 188 -3.03 -27.87 11.56
C TYR A 188 -3.34 -26.98 10.36
N THR A 189 -2.63 -27.21 9.27
CA THR A 189 -2.88 -26.54 8.00
C THR A 189 -4.00 -27.23 7.25
N SER A 190 -4.85 -26.45 6.58
CA SER A 190 -5.88 -26.96 5.68
C SER A 190 -6.18 -25.96 4.55
N PHE A 191 -6.89 -26.40 3.52
CA PHE A 191 -7.24 -25.60 2.34
C PHE A 191 -8.75 -25.47 2.11
N ASP A 192 -9.29 -24.25 2.11
CA ASP A 192 -10.71 -23.96 1.84
C ASP A 192 -10.95 -23.07 0.61
N GLY A 193 -9.92 -22.93 -0.24
CA GLY A 193 -9.81 -21.89 -1.27
C GLY A 193 -8.62 -20.96 -1.02
N ASN A 194 -8.19 -20.83 0.25
CA ASN A 194 -6.86 -20.36 0.64
C ASN A 194 -6.26 -21.33 1.66
N ILE A 195 -4.94 -21.29 1.85
CA ILE A 195 -4.27 -22.08 2.89
C ILE A 195 -4.42 -21.35 4.23
N LYS A 196 -4.96 -22.02 5.26
CA LYS A 196 -5.17 -21.44 6.60
C LYS A 196 -4.90 -22.46 7.71
N ILE A 197 -5.00 -22.01 8.97
CA ILE A 197 -4.75 -22.85 10.15
C ILE A 197 -6.05 -23.14 10.91
N GLY A 198 -6.35 -24.43 11.07
CA GLY A 198 -7.45 -24.97 11.86
C GLY A 198 -7.00 -25.43 13.25
N TYR A 199 -7.97 -25.85 14.07
CA TYR A 199 -7.75 -26.32 15.43
C TYR A 199 -8.54 -27.60 15.73
N ALA A 200 -7.94 -28.53 16.45
CA ALA A 200 -8.57 -29.73 16.99
C ALA A 200 -8.06 -30.00 18.41
N TYR A 201 -8.87 -30.71 19.20
CA TYR A 201 -8.54 -31.08 20.58
C TYR A 201 -8.83 -32.56 20.83
N SER A 202 -8.14 -33.14 21.80
CA SER A 202 -8.23 -34.56 22.14
C SER A 202 -7.87 -34.80 23.61
N SER A 203 -8.50 -35.79 24.24
CA SER A 203 -8.14 -36.20 25.61
C SER A 203 -7.01 -37.24 25.66
N ASP A 204 -6.76 -37.95 24.56
CA ASP A 204 -5.80 -39.06 24.50
C ASP A 204 -4.72 -38.88 23.41
N GLY A 205 -4.85 -37.85 22.57
CA GLY A 205 -3.95 -37.56 21.46
C GLY A 205 -4.16 -38.44 20.23
N ILE A 206 -5.16 -39.33 20.25
CA ILE A 206 -5.48 -40.27 19.17
C ILE A 206 -6.86 -39.96 18.60
N ASN A 207 -7.86 -39.70 19.45
CA ASN A 207 -9.22 -39.37 19.04
C ASN A 207 -9.40 -37.85 19.03
N TRP A 208 -9.42 -37.25 17.84
CA TRP A 208 -9.45 -35.80 17.66
C TRP A 208 -10.84 -35.27 17.30
N ILE A 209 -11.21 -34.16 17.92
CA ILE A 209 -12.42 -33.41 17.60
C ILE A 209 -12.01 -32.09 16.94
N LYS A 210 -12.39 -31.90 15.67
CA LYS A 210 -12.17 -30.64 14.94
C LYS A 210 -13.05 -29.54 15.53
N TYR A 211 -12.47 -28.36 15.74
CA TYR A 211 -13.21 -27.20 16.22
C TYR A 211 -14.03 -26.58 15.08
N THR A 212 -15.35 -26.45 15.32
CA THR A 212 -16.33 -26.12 14.28
C THR A 212 -16.22 -24.70 13.74
N ASN A 213 -15.68 -23.76 14.51
CA ASN A 213 -15.49 -22.36 14.09
C ASN A 213 -14.07 -22.10 13.53
N SER A 214 -13.39 -23.13 13.03
CA SER A 214 -12.13 -22.95 12.29
C SER A 214 -12.37 -22.24 10.94
N PRO A 215 -11.38 -21.55 10.34
CA PRO A 215 -9.98 -21.39 10.76
C PRO A 215 -9.81 -20.55 12.04
N VAL A 216 -8.85 -20.93 12.89
CA VAL A 216 -8.47 -20.14 14.08
C VAL A 216 -7.45 -19.06 13.76
N LEU A 217 -6.67 -19.23 12.68
CA LEU A 217 -5.84 -18.17 12.11
C LEU A 217 -6.07 -18.11 10.60
N SER A 218 -6.52 -16.94 10.13
CA SER A 218 -6.75 -16.67 8.71
C SER A 218 -5.58 -15.91 8.08
N VAL A 219 -5.58 -15.86 6.75
CA VAL A 219 -4.69 -14.99 5.97
C VAL A 219 -4.75 -13.55 6.46
N GLY A 220 -3.65 -12.84 6.27
CA GLY A 220 -3.62 -11.42 6.49
C GLY A 220 -4.51 -10.66 5.52
N SER A 221 -4.51 -9.37 5.73
CA SER A 221 -5.41 -8.44 5.07
C SER A 221 -4.79 -8.08 3.71
N TRP A 222 -5.58 -8.05 2.62
CA TRP A 222 -5.06 -7.98 1.23
C TRP A 222 -3.92 -6.96 1.05
N GLY A 223 -2.80 -7.40 0.47
CA GLY A 223 -1.55 -6.66 0.33
C GLY A 223 -0.54 -6.89 1.47
N SER A 224 -0.93 -7.55 2.57
CA SER A 224 0.02 -7.99 3.60
C SER A 224 0.93 -9.10 3.09
N TRP A 225 2.06 -9.31 3.77
CA TRP A 225 3.04 -10.34 3.42
C TRP A 225 2.51 -11.79 3.56
N ASP A 226 1.34 -11.96 4.17
CA ASP A 226 0.66 -13.24 4.45
C ASP A 226 -0.81 -13.29 3.94
N ASP A 227 -1.14 -12.53 2.89
CA ASP A 227 -2.51 -12.34 2.40
C ASP A 227 -3.06 -13.46 1.48
N ARG A 228 -2.20 -14.35 0.97
CA ARG A 228 -2.58 -15.48 0.08
C ARG A 228 -2.57 -16.83 0.77
N GLY A 229 -1.86 -16.97 1.89
CA GLY A 229 -1.82 -18.23 2.63
C GLY A 229 -1.12 -18.11 3.96
N VAL A 230 -1.62 -18.84 4.96
CA VAL A 230 -0.96 -19.07 6.24
C VAL A 230 -0.95 -20.56 6.60
N TRP A 231 0.21 -21.11 6.95
CA TRP A 231 0.36 -22.55 7.23
C TRP A 231 1.53 -22.87 8.17
N SER A 232 1.70 -24.16 8.47
CA SER A 232 2.78 -24.70 9.31
C SER A 232 2.94 -23.94 10.64
N PRO A 233 1.93 -24.01 11.51
CA PRO A 233 2.02 -23.42 12.83
C PRO A 233 3.09 -24.12 13.67
N ASN A 234 3.74 -23.37 14.55
CA ASN A 234 4.49 -23.89 15.68
C ASN A 234 4.06 -23.10 16.92
N VAL A 235 3.51 -23.79 17.91
CA VAL A 235 2.88 -23.16 19.08
C VAL A 235 3.63 -23.53 20.35
N LEU A 236 3.90 -22.52 21.17
CA LEU A 236 4.37 -22.65 22.54
C LEU A 236 3.32 -22.11 23.51
N PHE A 237 3.28 -22.69 24.72
CA PHE A 237 2.45 -22.21 25.82
C PHE A 237 3.32 -22.00 27.05
N ASP A 238 3.30 -20.79 27.61
CA ASP A 238 4.13 -20.42 28.78
C ASP A 238 3.41 -20.60 30.14
N GLY A 239 2.21 -21.17 30.13
CA GLY A 239 1.33 -21.29 31.30
C GLY A 239 0.27 -20.19 31.38
N SER A 240 0.40 -19.12 30.60
CA SER A 240 -0.54 -17.99 30.58
C SER A 240 -0.97 -17.55 29.18
N LYS A 241 -0.08 -17.71 28.19
CA LYS A 241 -0.26 -17.25 26.81
C LYS A 241 0.25 -18.29 25.83
N TYR A 242 -0.48 -18.43 24.73
CA TYR A 242 -0.07 -19.18 23.56
C TYR A 242 0.63 -18.25 22.57
N SER A 243 1.76 -18.71 22.04
CA SER A 243 2.58 -18.02 21.05
C SER A 243 2.72 -18.91 19.83
N MET A 244 2.26 -18.45 18.67
CA MET A 244 2.34 -19.17 17.40
C MET A 244 3.29 -18.48 16.45
N TRP A 245 4.23 -19.24 15.89
CA TRP A 245 4.94 -18.87 14.68
C TRP A 245 4.33 -19.61 13.50
N TYR A 246 4.11 -18.92 12.38
CA TYR A 246 3.44 -19.50 11.22
C TYR A 246 4.10 -19.03 9.93
N THR A 247 4.00 -19.82 8.86
CA THR A 247 4.41 -19.40 7.53
C THR A 247 3.32 -18.55 6.89
N GLY A 248 3.67 -17.38 6.37
CA GLY A 248 2.78 -16.53 5.58
C GLY A 248 3.27 -16.37 4.14
N TRP A 249 2.35 -16.14 3.21
CA TRP A 249 2.62 -15.98 1.78
C TRP A 249 1.77 -14.89 1.14
N ASN A 250 2.37 -14.11 0.26
CA ASN A 250 1.73 -13.01 -0.45
C ASN A 250 1.51 -13.28 -1.96
N GLY A 251 1.72 -14.51 -2.42
CA GLY A 251 1.66 -14.85 -3.84
C GLY A 251 3.02 -14.84 -4.56
N ILE A 252 4.05 -14.26 -3.94
CA ILE A 252 5.40 -14.11 -4.53
C ILE A 252 6.45 -14.81 -3.66
N SER A 253 6.42 -14.57 -2.35
CA SER A 253 7.45 -15.06 -1.41
C SER A 253 6.85 -15.40 -0.06
N THR A 254 7.61 -16.11 0.79
CA THR A 254 7.17 -16.50 2.13
C THR A 254 8.01 -15.86 3.23
N GLY A 255 7.39 -15.67 4.40
CA GLY A 255 8.08 -15.33 5.63
C GLY A 255 7.50 -16.10 6.81
N ILE A 256 8.11 -15.95 7.99
CA ILE A 256 7.56 -16.51 9.24
C ILE A 256 7.00 -15.37 10.06
N GLY A 257 5.72 -15.44 10.41
CA GLY A 257 5.01 -14.47 11.24
C GLY A 257 4.82 -14.97 12.66
N TYR A 258 4.28 -14.10 13.51
CA TYR A 258 3.97 -14.39 14.90
C TYR A 258 2.53 -13.98 15.23
N ALA A 259 1.86 -14.80 16.04
CA ALA A 259 0.55 -14.51 16.60
C ALA A 259 0.49 -14.95 18.06
N GLU A 260 -0.36 -14.30 18.85
CA GLU A 260 -0.57 -14.64 20.26
C GLU A 260 -2.04 -14.86 20.60
N SER A 261 -2.29 -15.72 21.58
CA SER A 261 -3.64 -16.07 22.03
C SER A 261 -3.66 -16.39 23.52
N LYS A 262 -4.79 -16.15 24.19
CA LYS A 262 -5.00 -16.56 25.59
C LYS A 262 -5.65 -17.93 25.73
N ASP A 263 -6.35 -18.38 24.70
CA ASP A 263 -7.15 -19.61 24.71
C ASP A 263 -6.71 -20.62 23.64
N GLY A 264 -5.79 -20.24 22.75
CA GLY A 264 -5.32 -21.07 21.64
C GLY A 264 -6.27 -21.07 20.43
N ILE A 265 -7.37 -20.32 20.48
CA ILE A 265 -8.43 -20.28 19.47
C ILE A 265 -8.53 -18.88 18.85
N ASN A 266 -8.51 -17.84 19.67
CA ASN A 266 -8.59 -16.45 19.24
C ASN A 266 -7.17 -15.86 19.17
N TRP A 267 -6.68 -15.65 17.96
CA TRP A 267 -5.31 -15.21 17.71
C TRP A 267 -5.23 -13.74 17.27
N VAL A 268 -4.25 -13.01 17.82
CA VAL A 268 -3.92 -11.64 17.46
C VAL A 268 -2.52 -11.62 16.84
N LYS A 269 -2.37 -10.96 15.69
CA LYS A 269 -1.08 -10.72 15.03
C LYS A 269 -0.56 -9.34 15.46
N PRO A 270 0.42 -9.24 16.38
CA PRO A 270 0.86 -7.95 16.90
C PRO A 270 1.71 -7.16 15.89
N SER A 271 2.40 -7.85 14.98
CA SER A 271 3.21 -7.22 13.91
C SER A 271 2.49 -7.29 12.57
N LYS A 272 2.68 -6.24 11.76
CA LYS A 272 2.26 -6.20 10.34
C LYS A 272 3.32 -6.77 9.38
N TYR A 273 4.51 -7.09 9.89
CA TYR A 273 5.65 -7.60 9.12
C TYR A 273 5.99 -9.05 9.54
N PRO A 274 6.71 -9.82 8.70
CA PRO A 274 7.22 -11.13 9.12
C PRO A 274 8.11 -10.98 10.36
N ALA A 275 8.02 -11.92 11.29
CA ALA A 275 8.94 -12.03 12.41
C ALA A 275 10.35 -12.46 11.95
N LEU A 276 10.42 -13.36 10.95
CA LEU A 276 11.66 -13.70 10.26
C LEU A 276 11.47 -13.49 8.75
N GLU A 277 12.24 -12.55 8.21
CA GLU A 277 12.23 -12.19 6.79
C GLU A 277 13.13 -13.10 5.94
N LEU A 278 13.04 -12.94 4.61
CA LEU A 278 13.90 -13.58 3.63
C LEU A 278 15.37 -13.21 3.81
N GLY A 279 16.27 -14.03 3.26
CA GLY A 279 17.68 -13.65 3.12
C GLY A 279 17.86 -12.47 2.17
N THR A 280 19.04 -11.85 2.15
CA THR A 280 19.40 -10.86 1.13
C THR A 280 19.71 -11.54 -0.21
N THR A 281 19.67 -10.79 -1.32
CA THR A 281 19.96 -11.33 -2.66
C THR A 281 21.28 -12.12 -2.68
N GLY A 282 21.21 -13.37 -3.13
CA GLY A 282 22.36 -14.30 -3.16
C GLY A 282 22.46 -15.21 -1.92
N SER A 283 21.64 -14.98 -0.89
CA SER A 283 21.53 -15.89 0.26
C SER A 283 20.74 -17.15 -0.08
N TRP A 284 21.03 -18.24 0.61
CA TRP A 284 20.40 -19.55 0.42
C TRP A 284 18.90 -19.57 0.73
N ASP A 285 18.36 -18.58 1.45
CA ASP A 285 16.96 -18.43 1.86
C ASP A 285 16.33 -17.13 1.31
N TYR A 286 16.81 -16.67 0.14
CA TYR A 286 16.35 -15.42 -0.50
C TYR A 286 14.91 -15.49 -1.05
N HIS A 287 14.37 -16.67 -1.38
CA HIS A 287 13.02 -16.80 -1.96
C HIS A 287 11.97 -17.29 -0.95
N TYR A 288 12.37 -18.22 -0.07
CA TYR A 288 11.46 -18.80 0.91
C TYR A 288 12.08 -18.91 2.30
N VAL A 289 11.29 -18.56 3.30
CA VAL A 289 11.53 -18.77 4.74
C VAL A 289 10.22 -19.25 5.34
N ASN A 290 10.16 -20.52 5.74
CA ASN A 290 8.93 -21.20 6.14
C ASN A 290 9.17 -22.33 7.17
N ASN A 291 8.08 -22.97 7.59
CA ASN A 291 8.07 -24.12 8.51
C ASN A 291 8.90 -23.93 9.81
N PRO A 292 8.51 -22.99 10.69
CA PRO A 292 9.22 -22.74 11.95
C PRO A 292 9.17 -23.94 12.91
N SER A 293 10.23 -24.11 13.70
CA SER A 293 10.26 -24.89 14.94
C SER A 293 10.93 -24.05 16.01
N VAL A 294 10.17 -23.64 17.03
CA VAL A 294 10.64 -22.68 18.03
C VAL A 294 10.73 -23.33 19.40
N LEU A 295 11.81 -23.04 20.14
CA LEU A 295 12.00 -23.41 21.54
C LEU A 295 12.41 -22.20 22.38
N LEU A 296 11.93 -22.13 23.62
CA LEU A 296 12.42 -21.20 24.63
C LEU A 296 13.35 -21.93 25.60
N ILE A 297 14.65 -21.65 25.54
CA ILE A 297 15.68 -22.32 26.36
C ILE A 297 16.56 -21.27 27.02
N ASN A 298 16.71 -21.35 28.35
CA ASN A 298 17.49 -20.42 29.16
C ASN A 298 17.09 -18.95 28.90
N GLY A 299 15.79 -18.68 28.78
CA GLY A 299 15.23 -17.35 28.53
C GLY A 299 15.45 -16.80 27.12
N LYS A 300 15.96 -17.61 26.17
CA LYS A 300 16.18 -17.21 24.78
C LYS A 300 15.38 -18.06 23.81
N PHE A 301 14.65 -17.40 22.92
CA PHE A 301 13.97 -18.04 21.80
C PHE A 301 14.97 -18.50 20.75
N ARG A 302 14.76 -19.70 20.22
CA ARG A 302 15.55 -20.35 19.18
C ARG A 302 14.61 -20.91 18.14
N MET A 303 14.86 -20.62 16.87
CA MET A 303 14.05 -21.07 15.75
C MET A 303 14.91 -21.85 14.76
N TRP A 304 14.44 -23.03 14.38
CA TRP A 304 14.88 -23.71 13.17
C TRP A 304 13.81 -23.53 12.10
N TYR A 305 14.22 -23.22 10.88
CA TYR A 305 13.29 -22.90 9.80
C TYR A 305 13.77 -23.50 8.49
N SER A 306 12.84 -23.72 7.57
CA SER A 306 13.14 -24.15 6.21
C SER A 306 13.35 -22.94 5.31
N GLY A 307 14.32 -22.99 4.42
CA GLY A 307 14.54 -21.92 3.45
C GLY A 307 15.18 -22.40 2.16
N CYS A 308 14.97 -21.62 1.08
CA CYS A 308 15.60 -21.85 -0.21
C CYS A 308 15.68 -20.57 -1.06
N SER A 309 16.61 -20.58 -2.03
CA SER A 309 16.81 -19.52 -3.02
C SER A 309 16.15 -19.82 -4.36
N SER A 310 15.62 -21.05 -4.53
CA SER A 310 14.85 -21.53 -5.68
C SER A 310 13.83 -22.59 -5.21
N ASP A 311 12.81 -22.85 -6.02
CA ASP A 311 11.64 -23.68 -5.65
C ASP A 311 11.96 -25.13 -5.26
N GLU A 312 13.16 -25.65 -5.58
CA GLU A 312 13.47 -27.08 -5.49
C GLU A 312 14.34 -27.50 -4.28
N LEU A 313 15.18 -26.61 -3.72
CA LEU A 313 16.26 -27.02 -2.80
C LEU A 313 16.11 -26.42 -1.40
N TYR A 314 15.16 -26.94 -0.61
CA TYR A 314 15.03 -26.56 0.80
C TYR A 314 16.17 -27.10 1.66
N MET A 315 16.66 -26.24 2.55
CA MET A 315 17.59 -26.56 3.64
C MET A 315 17.05 -26.02 4.96
N ILE A 316 17.67 -26.40 6.09
CA ILE A 316 17.24 -25.93 7.41
C ILE A 316 18.25 -24.91 7.97
N GLY A 317 17.74 -23.73 8.29
CA GLY A 317 18.46 -22.64 8.96
C GLY A 317 18.12 -22.53 10.44
N TYR A 318 18.88 -21.68 11.12
CA TYR A 318 18.75 -21.38 12.55
C TYR A 318 18.71 -19.86 12.78
N ALA A 319 17.87 -19.41 13.70
CA ALA A 319 17.77 -18.03 14.13
C ALA A 319 17.56 -17.96 15.65
N ILE A 320 18.04 -16.86 16.26
CA ILE A 320 17.89 -16.59 17.69
C ILE A 320 17.10 -15.31 17.88
N GLY A 321 16.23 -15.25 18.90
CA GLY A 321 15.45 -14.03 19.18
C GLY A 321 16.38 -12.84 19.46
N ALA A 322 16.21 -11.73 18.74
CA ALA A 322 17.06 -10.56 18.82
C ALA A 322 17.01 -9.94 20.23
N THR A 323 18.13 -9.41 20.73
CA THR A 323 18.20 -8.65 22.00
C THR A 323 18.43 -7.17 21.72
N ARG A 324 17.39 -6.34 21.80
CA ARG A 324 17.46 -4.89 21.50
C ARG A 324 16.59 -4.06 22.46
N PRO A 325 17.02 -2.82 22.78
CA PRO A 325 16.14 -1.84 23.42
C PRO A 325 15.12 -1.30 22.40
N ASP A 326 13.96 -0.87 22.88
CA ASP A 326 12.92 -0.22 22.04
C ASP A 326 12.28 0.94 22.80
N ILE A 327 12.33 2.16 22.26
CA ILE A 327 11.87 3.40 22.90
C ILE A 327 10.41 3.73 22.58
N ASP A 328 9.56 3.75 23.61
CA ASP A 328 8.15 4.14 23.49
C ASP A 328 7.87 5.44 24.24
N ILE A 329 7.17 6.39 23.61
CA ILE A 329 6.82 7.68 24.20
C ILE A 329 5.32 7.74 24.43
N SER A 330 4.89 8.11 25.65
CA SER A 330 3.46 8.14 26.01
C SER A 330 2.61 9.09 25.16
N GLU A 331 3.20 10.15 24.62
CA GLU A 331 2.52 11.17 23.82
C GLU A 331 3.56 11.89 22.92
N ARG A 332 3.35 11.84 21.59
CA ARG A 332 4.27 12.40 20.57
C ARG A 332 3.87 13.81 20.09
N PHE A 333 2.77 14.34 20.61
CA PHE A 333 2.30 15.70 20.36
C PHE A 333 1.62 16.24 21.61
N HIS A 334 1.94 17.46 22.03
CA HIS A 334 1.28 18.12 23.15
C HIS A 334 0.92 19.59 22.84
N ASP A 335 -0.31 19.99 23.21
CA ASP A 335 -0.84 21.34 23.05
C ASP A 335 -1.01 22.00 24.43
N PHE A 336 -0.23 23.04 24.70
CA PHE A 336 -0.36 23.81 25.94
C PHE A 336 -1.47 24.84 25.83
N ASP A 337 -2.22 25.02 26.91
CA ASP A 337 -3.25 26.05 27.01
C ASP A 337 -2.68 27.47 26.80
N ASP A 338 -3.53 28.40 26.33
CA ASP A 338 -3.16 29.82 26.24
C ASP A 338 -3.06 30.43 27.65
N ILE A 339 -1.84 30.38 28.21
CA ILE A 339 -1.53 30.93 29.52
C ILE A 339 -1.08 32.40 29.43
N PRO A 340 -1.31 33.22 30.48
CA PRO A 340 -0.94 34.63 30.45
C PRO A 340 0.55 34.86 30.21
N LYS A 341 0.90 35.98 29.56
CA LYS A 341 2.30 36.39 29.36
C LYS A 341 3.08 36.40 30.67
N GLY A 342 4.23 35.71 30.67
CA GLY A 342 5.09 35.53 31.84
C GLY A 342 4.65 34.43 32.81
N LYS A 343 3.60 33.67 32.47
CA LYS A 343 3.20 32.43 33.18
C LYS A 343 3.74 31.21 32.44
N TYR A 344 3.71 30.07 33.14
CA TYR A 344 4.14 28.79 32.64
C TYR A 344 3.10 27.71 32.92
N ASP A 345 3.19 26.61 32.19
CA ASP A 345 2.46 25.36 32.42
C ASP A 345 3.41 24.17 32.23
N ASP A 346 3.20 23.12 33.00
CA ASP A 346 4.08 21.94 33.04
C ASP A 346 3.32 20.71 32.56
N TRP A 347 3.90 20.01 31.60
CA TRP A 347 3.36 18.77 31.05
C TRP A 347 4.33 17.62 31.29
N GLU A 348 3.80 16.43 31.61
CA GLU A 348 4.59 15.23 31.86
C GLU A 348 4.36 14.18 30.78
N PHE A 349 5.44 13.51 30.36
CA PHE A 349 5.38 12.34 29.49
C PHE A 349 6.33 11.23 29.95
N LEU A 350 6.10 10.01 29.48
CA LEU A 350 6.92 8.84 29.78
C LEU A 350 7.74 8.42 28.57
N VAL A 351 8.98 8.04 28.82
CA VAL A 351 9.82 7.23 27.91
C VAL A 351 9.91 5.84 28.50
N SER A 352 9.45 4.84 27.77
CA SER A 352 9.42 3.44 28.20
C SER A 352 10.37 2.61 27.35
N ASN A 353 10.99 1.60 27.97
CA ASN A 353 11.71 0.57 27.24
C ASN A 353 10.78 -0.62 27.03
N ARG A 354 10.36 -0.83 25.79
CA ARG A 354 9.53 -1.95 25.37
C ARG A 354 10.36 -3.15 24.95
N GLY A 355 11.63 -2.94 24.66
CA GLY A 355 12.58 -3.95 24.20
C GLY A 355 13.02 -4.91 25.30
N ASN A 356 13.88 -5.85 24.93
CA ASN A 356 14.40 -6.92 25.78
C ASN A 356 15.90 -6.76 26.11
N ALA A 357 16.49 -5.60 25.80
CA ALA A 357 17.78 -5.13 26.27
C ALA A 357 17.67 -3.71 26.86
N ASP A 358 18.67 -3.28 27.62
CA ASP A 358 18.68 -1.95 28.27
C ASP A 358 18.65 -0.80 27.24
N LEU A 359 17.66 0.09 27.38
CA LEU A 359 17.53 1.32 26.61
C LEU A 359 18.35 2.40 27.29
N LEU A 360 19.33 2.93 26.58
CA LEU A 360 20.25 3.97 27.04
C LEU A 360 19.85 5.30 26.41
N VAL A 361 19.26 6.19 27.20
CA VAL A 361 18.94 7.56 26.78
C VAL A 361 20.16 8.45 26.99
N THR A 362 20.70 9.03 25.92
CA THR A 362 21.95 9.80 25.96
C THR A 362 21.72 11.31 26.12
N SER A 363 20.62 11.84 25.59
CA SER A 363 20.25 13.25 25.74
C SER A 363 18.77 13.49 25.47
N ILE A 364 18.26 14.58 26.03
CA ILE A 364 16.94 15.11 25.73
C ILE A 364 17.05 16.63 25.54
N THR A 365 16.55 17.15 24.43
CA THR A 365 16.72 18.58 24.07
C THR A 365 15.43 19.16 23.50
N SER A 366 15.17 20.44 23.77
CA SER A 366 14.14 21.21 23.07
C SER A 366 14.76 22.09 21.99
N ASP A 367 14.14 22.17 20.82
CA ASP A 367 14.57 23.08 19.74
C ASP A 367 13.96 24.49 19.84
N ASN A 368 13.03 24.70 20.78
CA ASN A 368 12.42 26.00 21.03
C ASN A 368 12.51 26.36 22.52
N PRO A 369 13.15 27.51 22.86
CA PRO A 369 13.44 27.89 24.24
C PRO A 369 12.19 28.20 25.09
N ALA A 370 11.02 28.35 24.49
CA ALA A 370 9.76 28.48 25.23
C ALA A 370 9.34 27.17 25.89
N PHE A 371 9.79 26.02 25.37
CA PHE A 371 9.57 24.70 25.94
C PHE A 371 10.88 24.23 26.59
N THR A 372 10.91 24.27 27.90
CA THR A 372 12.09 23.94 28.72
C THR A 372 11.91 22.60 29.40
N ILE A 373 12.95 21.79 29.47
CA ILE A 373 12.88 20.49 30.11
C ILE A 373 13.14 20.70 31.61
N LEU A 374 12.21 20.23 32.43
CA LEU A 374 12.36 20.14 33.88
C LEU A 374 12.80 18.72 34.21
N SER A 375 13.95 18.56 34.86
CA SER A 375 14.41 17.22 35.20
C SER A 375 13.78 16.74 36.51
N ALA A 376 12.94 15.69 36.45
CA ALA A 376 12.24 15.13 37.60
C ALA A 376 13.04 14.05 38.36
N ASN A 377 14.09 13.49 37.74
CA ASN A 377 14.94 12.47 38.39
C ASN A 377 16.20 13.05 39.08
N PHE A 378 16.34 14.37 39.17
CA PHE A 378 17.46 15.04 39.86
C PHE A 378 16.98 16.20 40.75
N ASN A 379 16.20 15.89 41.80
CA ASN A 379 15.76 16.79 42.88
C ASN A 379 14.99 18.08 42.47
N ASN A 380 13.87 18.31 43.15
CA ASN A 380 12.86 19.37 42.90
C ASN A 380 13.32 20.84 43.00
N ASP A 381 14.62 21.13 43.08
CA ASP A 381 15.16 22.48 43.34
C ASP A 381 15.97 23.07 42.17
N MET A 382 16.03 22.42 41.01
CA MET A 382 16.78 22.93 39.84
C MET A 382 15.93 23.77 38.88
N LYS A 383 16.59 24.72 38.22
CA LYS A 383 15.98 25.68 37.28
C LYS A 383 15.69 25.00 35.93
N PRO A 384 14.68 25.47 35.17
CA PRO A 384 14.41 24.98 33.81
C PRO A 384 15.63 25.13 32.90
N VAL A 385 15.93 24.12 32.09
CA VAL A 385 17.01 24.14 31.09
C VAL A 385 16.47 23.76 29.71
N SER A 386 17.06 24.32 28.65
CA SER A 386 16.68 24.05 27.25
C SER A 386 17.15 22.68 26.74
N ASP A 387 18.23 22.19 27.34
CA ASP A 387 18.97 21.00 26.96
C ASP A 387 19.40 20.24 28.21
N TYR A 388 19.21 18.93 28.18
CA TYR A 388 19.71 18.04 29.23
C TYR A 388 20.53 16.92 28.59
N VAL A 389 21.83 16.95 28.85
CA VAL A 389 22.77 15.89 28.48
C VAL A 389 23.11 15.11 29.73
N PHE A 390 22.96 13.79 29.67
CA PHE A 390 23.29 12.95 30.81
C PHE A 390 24.82 12.77 30.90
N PRO A 391 25.43 12.91 32.09
CA PRO A 391 26.88 12.68 32.27
C PRO A 391 27.31 11.26 31.87
N VAL A 392 26.38 10.31 32.00
CA VAL A 392 26.43 8.94 31.47
C VAL A 392 25.03 8.60 30.93
N PRO A 393 24.88 7.80 29.86
CA PRO A 393 23.56 7.44 29.35
C PRO A 393 22.68 6.86 30.46
N TYR A 394 21.43 7.32 30.53
CA TYR A 394 20.48 6.82 31.52
C TYR A 394 19.91 5.48 31.04
N SER A 395 20.09 4.42 31.83
CA SER A 395 19.59 3.09 31.50
C SER A 395 18.15 2.89 32.00
N ILE A 396 17.27 2.53 31.07
CA ILE A 396 15.91 2.06 31.33
C ILE A 396 15.91 0.56 31.03
N PRO A 397 15.77 -0.33 32.03
CA PRO A 397 15.79 -1.78 31.81
C PRO A 397 14.56 -2.22 31.01
N PRO A 398 14.56 -3.43 30.42
CA PRO A 398 13.38 -4.00 29.76
C PRO A 398 12.11 -3.87 30.60
N ASN A 399 11.02 -3.39 29.99
CA ASN A 399 9.74 -3.05 30.63
C ASN A 399 9.78 -1.90 31.66
N GLY A 400 10.93 -1.23 31.80
CA GLY A 400 11.09 -0.03 32.61
C GLY A 400 10.52 1.20 31.92
N ASN A 401 10.32 2.27 32.68
CA ASN A 401 9.98 3.59 32.15
C ASN A 401 10.63 4.70 32.97
N MET A 402 10.70 5.88 32.37
CA MET A 402 11.25 7.09 32.94
C MET A 402 10.32 8.26 32.58
N LYS A 403 10.06 9.12 33.56
CA LYS A 403 9.20 10.29 33.39
C LYS A 403 10.03 11.54 33.11
N PHE A 404 9.54 12.36 32.19
CA PHE A 404 10.08 13.68 31.86
C PHE A 404 8.98 14.74 31.99
N THR A 405 9.39 15.95 32.39
CA THR A 405 8.47 17.09 32.50
C THR A 405 8.98 18.20 31.59
N VAL A 406 8.08 18.81 30.82
CA VAL A 406 8.35 19.96 29.97
C VAL A 406 7.54 21.14 30.48
N ARG A 407 8.22 22.24 30.74
CA ARG A 407 7.63 23.53 31.07
C ARG A 407 7.54 24.39 29.83
N PHE A 408 6.33 24.76 29.46
CA PHE A 408 6.10 25.85 28.52
C PHE A 408 6.02 27.19 29.27
N THR A 409 6.80 28.20 28.89
CA THR A 409 6.72 29.56 29.44
C THR A 409 6.32 30.56 28.36
N ARG A 410 5.19 31.25 28.56
CA ARG A 410 4.68 32.20 27.58
C ARG A 410 5.49 33.49 27.57
N GLY A 411 6.28 33.67 26.52
CA GLY A 411 6.98 34.93 26.19
C GLY A 411 6.08 35.98 25.51
N SER A 412 6.62 36.72 24.54
CA SER A 412 5.90 37.80 23.85
C SER A 412 5.14 37.39 22.58
N GLU A 413 5.46 36.25 21.99
CA GLU A 413 4.83 35.78 20.75
C GLU A 413 3.39 35.31 20.97
N LYS A 414 2.59 35.23 19.89
CA LYS A 414 1.19 34.75 19.95
C LYS A 414 1.05 33.24 19.77
N THR A 415 2.00 32.61 19.09
CA THR A 415 2.04 31.17 18.82
C THR A 415 3.48 30.67 18.99
N TYR A 416 3.64 29.45 19.47
CA TYR A 416 4.90 28.75 19.72
C TYR A 416 4.79 27.34 19.13
N LYS A 417 5.83 26.89 18.42
CA LYS A 417 6.00 25.52 17.93
C LYS A 417 7.41 25.05 18.29
N GLY A 418 7.53 23.85 18.83
CA GLY A 418 8.84 23.27 19.15
C GLY A 418 8.81 21.75 19.09
N ASN A 419 9.97 21.14 19.25
CA ASN A 419 10.15 19.70 19.34
C ASN A 419 11.03 19.37 20.54
N ILE A 420 10.64 18.33 21.28
CA ILE A 420 11.55 17.60 22.17
C ILE A 420 12.18 16.46 21.38
N ILE A 421 13.49 16.33 21.46
CA ILE A 421 14.30 15.32 20.78
C ILE A 421 14.97 14.47 21.86
N ILE A 422 14.74 13.15 21.82
CA ILE A 422 15.30 12.17 22.77
C ILE A 422 16.25 11.27 21.99
N ALA A 423 17.55 11.32 22.29
CA ALA A 423 18.54 10.45 21.66
C ALA A 423 18.77 9.20 22.51
N SER A 424 18.85 8.03 21.87
CA SER A 424 19.02 6.75 22.56
C SER A 424 19.89 5.73 21.78
N ASN A 425 20.15 4.56 22.38
CA ASN A 425 20.81 3.42 21.73
C ASN A 425 19.84 2.47 20.99
N ASP A 426 18.56 2.83 20.92
CA ASP A 426 17.63 2.22 19.98
C ASP A 426 18.14 2.50 18.55
N ARG A 427 18.28 1.47 17.73
CA ARG A 427 18.97 1.62 16.43
C ARG A 427 18.03 2.16 15.36
N ASP A 428 16.79 1.74 15.39
CA ASP A 428 15.72 2.14 14.48
C ASP A 428 15.03 3.43 14.93
N GLU A 429 14.98 3.70 16.24
CA GLU A 429 14.55 4.99 16.82
C GLU A 429 15.68 5.70 17.58
N SER A 430 16.85 5.83 16.95
CA SER A 430 18.03 6.52 17.55
C SER A 430 17.78 7.97 17.98
N LYS A 431 16.73 8.60 17.44
CA LYS A 431 16.15 9.85 17.92
C LYS A 431 14.63 9.78 17.86
N ALA A 432 13.99 9.93 19.01
CA ALA A 432 12.54 10.03 19.11
C ALA A 432 12.10 11.50 19.31
N PHE A 433 10.93 11.86 18.78
CA PHE A 433 10.46 13.25 18.70
C PHE A 433 9.09 13.42 19.34
N ILE A 434 8.90 14.56 20.01
CA ILE A 434 7.61 15.04 20.49
C ILE A 434 7.41 16.45 19.97
N GLN A 435 6.32 16.70 19.27
CA GLN A 435 5.96 18.04 18.82
C GLN A 435 5.19 18.79 19.92
N LEU A 436 5.52 20.07 20.11
CA LEU A 436 4.90 20.93 21.11
C LEU A 436 4.30 22.16 20.44
N TRP A 437 3.14 22.58 20.91
CA TRP A 437 2.42 23.73 20.39
C TRP A 437 1.77 24.57 21.49
N MET A 438 1.68 25.88 21.25
CA MET A 438 0.79 26.79 21.99
C MET A 438 0.45 27.98 21.10
N GLY A 439 -0.82 28.31 20.88
CA GLY A 439 -1.20 29.49 20.11
C GLY A 439 -2.66 29.47 19.69
N ASN A 440 -3.00 30.20 18.61
CA ASN A 440 -4.26 29.91 17.91
C ASN A 440 -4.23 28.42 17.60
N LYS A 441 -5.09 27.65 18.29
CA LYS A 441 -5.20 26.21 18.10
C LYS A 441 -5.15 25.93 16.61
N ILE A 442 -4.38 24.93 16.20
CA ILE A 442 -4.64 24.21 14.96
C ILE A 442 -6.05 23.65 15.16
N ARG A 443 -7.08 24.43 14.80
CA ARG A 443 -8.47 24.06 15.02
C ARG A 443 -8.87 23.19 13.85
N TYR A 444 -8.80 21.89 14.09
CA TYR A 444 -9.43 20.86 13.28
C TYR A 444 -10.85 21.31 12.95
N VAL A 445 -11.16 21.55 11.67
CA VAL A 445 -12.54 21.72 11.21
C VAL A 445 -12.95 20.40 10.58
N ARG A 446 -13.47 19.47 11.38
CA ARG A 446 -14.24 18.33 10.85
C ARG A 446 -15.60 18.90 10.44
N GLN A 447 -15.87 19.03 9.14
CA GLN A 447 -17.00 19.86 8.68
C GLN A 447 -18.36 19.44 9.25
N ILE A 448 -19.06 20.43 9.81
CA ILE A 448 -20.50 20.45 10.05
C ILE A 448 -21.08 21.48 9.06
N PRO A 449 -21.93 21.09 8.09
CA PRO A 449 -22.41 21.96 7.01
C PRO A 449 -23.00 23.27 7.54
N ASP A 450 -22.74 24.40 6.89
CA ASP A 450 -23.26 25.72 7.30
C ASP A 450 -24.78 25.73 7.50
N SER A 451 -25.50 24.89 6.74
CA SER A 451 -26.95 24.67 6.85
C SER A 451 -27.40 24.05 8.18
N PHE A 452 -26.52 23.36 8.90
CA PHE A 452 -26.76 22.85 10.25
C PHE A 452 -26.38 23.92 11.27
N SER A 453 -27.34 24.67 11.79
CA SER A 453 -27.08 25.83 12.67
C SER A 453 -27.27 25.56 14.17
N ALA A 454 -27.91 24.44 14.53
CA ALA A 454 -28.16 24.06 15.92
C ALA A 454 -28.60 22.60 16.03
N PHE A 455 -28.35 21.99 17.18
CA PHE A 455 -28.97 20.71 17.55
C PHE A 455 -30.42 20.94 17.94
N LYS A 456 -31.37 20.36 17.19
CA LYS A 456 -32.81 20.59 17.41
C LYS A 456 -33.48 19.47 18.19
N SER A 457 -32.92 18.26 18.14
CA SER A 457 -33.54 17.05 18.71
C SER A 457 -32.70 16.49 19.86
N ASP A 458 -33.36 15.99 20.91
CA ASP A 458 -32.68 15.16 21.92
C ASP A 458 -32.03 13.94 21.24
N LEU A 459 -30.79 13.62 21.62
CA LEU A 459 -30.06 12.46 21.10
C LEU A 459 -29.80 11.43 22.21
N SER A 460 -29.99 10.16 21.88
CA SER A 460 -29.91 9.04 22.83
C SER A 460 -29.35 7.78 22.16
N PRO A 461 -28.91 6.77 22.95
CA PRO A 461 -28.41 5.52 22.41
C PRO A 461 -29.32 4.90 21.34
N TYR A 462 -28.72 4.23 20.36
CA TYR A 462 -29.37 3.61 19.19
C TYR A 462 -29.84 4.58 18.10
N MET A 463 -29.80 5.90 18.32
CA MET A 463 -30.06 6.87 17.25
C MET A 463 -28.95 6.88 16.21
N ARG A 464 -29.31 7.11 14.95
CA ARG A 464 -28.38 7.22 13.82
C ARG A 464 -28.69 8.43 12.94
N GLY A 465 -27.68 8.99 12.31
CA GLY A 465 -27.81 10.05 11.30
C GLY A 465 -26.94 11.27 11.55
N ASN A 466 -27.17 12.31 10.75
CA ASN A 466 -26.28 13.47 10.67
C ASN A 466 -26.16 14.27 11.98
N GLU A 467 -27.24 14.43 12.76
CA GLU A 467 -27.15 15.08 14.08
C GLU A 467 -26.24 14.30 15.05
N VAL A 468 -26.27 12.97 15.01
CA VAL A 468 -25.36 12.12 15.82
C VAL A 468 -23.93 12.24 15.31
N ARG A 469 -23.73 12.30 13.99
CA ARG A 469 -22.41 12.57 13.40
C ARG A 469 -21.84 13.90 13.86
N TYR A 470 -22.63 14.98 13.83
CA TYR A 470 -22.18 16.31 14.25
C TYR A 470 -21.93 16.39 15.75
N LEU A 471 -22.70 15.65 16.55
CA LEU A 471 -22.40 15.46 17.97
C LEU A 471 -21.03 14.83 18.15
N GLN A 472 -20.77 13.68 17.51
CA GLN A 472 -19.49 12.96 17.59
C GLN A 472 -18.31 13.83 17.13
N VAL A 473 -18.51 14.67 16.11
CA VAL A 473 -17.53 15.68 15.68
C VAL A 473 -17.18 16.63 16.82
N ILE A 474 -18.16 17.28 17.44
CA ILE A 474 -17.92 18.26 18.52
C ILE A 474 -17.32 17.57 19.75
N LEU A 475 -17.75 16.35 20.07
CA LEU A 475 -17.18 15.56 21.17
C LEU A 475 -15.71 15.20 20.92
N ALA A 476 -15.34 14.87 19.67
CA ALA A 476 -13.97 14.58 19.29
C ALA A 476 -13.09 15.84 19.29
N GLU A 477 -13.64 16.99 18.88
CA GLU A 477 -12.96 18.29 18.93
C GLU A 477 -12.69 18.77 20.37
N GLU A 478 -13.49 18.30 21.33
CA GLU A 478 -13.28 18.54 22.75
C GLU A 478 -12.11 17.74 23.35
N GLY A 479 -11.49 16.86 22.57
CA GLY A 479 -10.25 16.14 22.87
C GLY A 479 -10.45 14.74 23.46
N PRO A 480 -9.36 13.96 23.58
CA PRO A 480 -9.39 12.56 24.05
C PRO A 480 -9.85 12.42 25.51
N GLU A 481 -9.79 13.48 26.33
CA GLU A 481 -10.40 13.48 27.67
C GLU A 481 -11.94 13.40 27.62
N VAL A 482 -12.54 13.92 26.55
CA VAL A 482 -13.99 13.88 26.34
C VAL A 482 -14.36 12.66 25.51
N TYR A 483 -13.69 12.45 24.38
CA TYR A 483 -13.99 11.34 23.47
C TYR A 483 -12.72 10.56 23.08
N PRO A 484 -12.21 9.69 23.98
CA PRO A 484 -10.96 8.95 23.76
C PRO A 484 -10.94 8.17 22.45
N GLU A 485 -12.07 7.56 22.11
CA GLU A 485 -12.22 6.72 20.93
C GLU A 485 -12.36 7.55 19.65
N SER A 486 -12.78 8.81 19.76
CA SER A 486 -12.93 9.77 18.66
C SER A 486 -13.69 9.22 17.42
N GLN A 487 -14.59 8.25 17.65
CA GLN A 487 -15.31 7.56 16.58
C GLN A 487 -16.43 8.43 16.02
N ILE A 488 -16.44 8.62 14.70
CA ILE A 488 -17.51 9.35 14.00
C ILE A 488 -18.16 8.38 13.01
N ASN A 489 -19.08 7.58 13.52
CA ASN A 489 -19.74 6.51 12.78
C ASN A 489 -21.25 6.79 12.55
N SER A 490 -21.70 8.00 12.92
CA SER A 490 -23.10 8.44 12.84
C SER A 490 -24.08 7.60 13.65
N CYS A 491 -23.59 6.77 14.57
CA CYS A 491 -24.36 5.89 15.44
C CYS A 491 -24.11 6.27 16.90
N PHE A 492 -25.18 6.50 17.66
CA PHE A 492 -25.08 6.84 19.08
C PHE A 492 -24.87 5.53 19.86
N ASP A 493 -23.63 5.05 19.83
CA ASP A 493 -23.18 3.85 20.51
C ASP A 493 -22.73 4.14 21.95
N GLU A 494 -22.20 3.12 22.62
CA GLU A 494 -21.77 3.21 24.02
C GLU A 494 -20.57 4.16 24.19
N PHE A 495 -19.68 4.24 23.19
CA PHE A 495 -18.56 5.19 23.18
C PHE A 495 -19.07 6.63 23.07
N THR A 496 -20.01 6.89 22.16
CA THR A 496 -20.66 8.19 22.01
C THR A 496 -21.39 8.60 23.29
N ARG A 497 -22.09 7.65 23.94
CA ARG A 497 -22.76 7.89 25.21
C ARG A 497 -21.78 8.27 26.31
N ASN A 498 -20.67 7.54 26.43
CA ASN A 498 -19.62 7.83 27.41
C ASN A 498 -18.99 9.19 27.15
N ALA A 499 -18.77 9.53 25.88
CA ALA A 499 -18.26 10.83 25.47
C ALA A 499 -19.21 11.98 25.79
N VAL A 500 -20.52 11.80 25.59
CA VAL A 500 -21.53 12.78 26.04
C VAL A 500 -21.50 12.94 27.56
N ALA A 501 -21.34 11.87 28.32
CA ALA A 501 -21.23 11.94 29.78
C ALA A 501 -19.96 12.70 30.21
N ASN A 502 -18.82 12.46 29.56
CA ASN A 502 -17.57 13.17 29.81
C ASN A 502 -17.68 14.65 29.43
N PHE A 503 -18.29 14.95 28.28
CA PHE A 503 -18.60 16.30 27.85
C PHE A 503 -19.47 17.04 28.87
N GLN A 504 -20.52 16.39 29.37
CA GLN A 504 -21.39 16.94 30.42
C GLN A 504 -20.61 17.23 31.71
N ARG A 505 -19.69 16.34 32.12
CA ARG A 505 -18.80 16.57 33.28
C ARG A 505 -17.87 17.77 33.05
N LYS A 506 -17.20 17.81 31.90
CA LYS A 506 -16.27 18.89 31.52
C LYS A 506 -16.95 20.26 31.50
N HIS A 507 -18.15 20.33 30.93
CA HIS A 507 -18.93 21.57 30.82
C HIS A 507 -19.87 21.84 31.99
N LYS A 508 -19.77 21.06 33.08
CA LYS A 508 -20.55 21.23 34.32
C LYS A 508 -22.08 21.24 34.10
N ILE A 509 -22.56 20.40 33.18
CA ILE A 509 -23.98 20.21 32.90
C ILE A 509 -24.57 19.24 33.94
N ALA A 510 -25.74 19.56 34.50
CA ALA A 510 -26.41 18.71 35.48
C ALA A 510 -26.75 17.34 34.87
N ASP A 511 -26.51 16.27 35.64
CA ASP A 511 -26.75 14.87 35.28
C ASP A 511 -25.93 14.34 34.08
N PRO A 512 -24.66 13.94 34.28
CA PRO A 512 -23.79 13.42 33.23
C PRO A 512 -24.13 11.96 32.87
N ILE A 513 -25.35 11.76 32.38
CA ILE A 513 -25.96 10.45 32.10
C ILE A 513 -25.71 9.96 30.65
N GLY A 514 -25.03 10.78 29.84
CA GLY A 514 -24.68 10.44 28.46
C GLY A 514 -25.82 10.59 27.46
N LEU A 515 -26.85 11.37 27.81
CA LEU A 515 -27.98 11.71 26.92
C LEU A 515 -27.90 13.18 26.53
N VAL A 516 -28.20 13.52 25.28
CA VAL A 516 -28.13 14.90 24.79
C VAL A 516 -29.47 15.60 25.02
N GLY A 517 -29.63 16.12 26.25
CA GLY A 517 -30.76 16.93 26.67
C GLY A 517 -30.68 18.41 26.23
N PRO A 518 -31.68 19.25 26.57
CA PRO A 518 -31.73 20.67 26.18
C PRO A 518 -30.47 21.48 26.54
N GLU A 519 -29.94 21.31 27.75
CA GLU A 519 -28.72 22.00 28.20
C GLU A 519 -27.47 21.51 27.46
N THR A 520 -27.40 20.21 27.15
CA THR A 520 -26.30 19.65 26.35
C THR A 520 -26.35 20.15 24.91
N ARG A 521 -27.54 20.20 24.29
CA ARG A 521 -27.71 20.80 22.95
C ARG A 521 -27.33 22.26 22.89
N LYS A 522 -27.74 23.04 23.89
CA LYS A 522 -27.40 24.46 23.98
C LYS A 522 -25.89 24.64 23.99
N LYS A 523 -25.16 23.85 24.80
CA LYS A 523 -23.70 23.92 24.85
C LYS A 523 -23.02 23.45 23.56
N LEU A 524 -23.49 22.35 22.97
CA LEU A 524 -23.01 21.87 21.68
C LEU A 524 -23.23 22.90 20.56
N THR A 525 -24.39 23.58 20.56
CA THR A 525 -24.73 24.63 19.58
C THR A 525 -23.89 25.90 19.80
N GLU A 526 -23.59 26.26 21.05
CA GLU A 526 -22.65 27.34 21.38
C GLU A 526 -21.25 27.05 20.84
N LEU A 527 -20.74 25.84 21.05
CA LEU A 527 -19.43 25.40 20.54
C LEU A 527 -19.43 25.40 19.01
N LEU A 528 -20.45 24.83 18.37
CA LEU A 528 -20.62 24.85 16.91
C LEU A 528 -20.48 26.25 16.31
N ASN A 529 -21.15 27.25 16.89
CA ASN A 529 -21.11 28.62 16.38
C ASN A 529 -19.77 29.30 16.64
N LYS A 530 -19.14 29.04 17.80
CA LYS A 530 -17.79 29.54 18.12
C LYS A 530 -16.73 28.98 17.16
N HIS A 531 -16.87 27.73 16.71
CA HIS A 531 -15.92 27.09 15.78
C HIS A 531 -16.02 27.61 14.33
N ARG A 532 -17.14 28.23 13.94
CA ARG A 532 -17.36 28.75 12.57
C ARG A 532 -16.77 30.13 12.30
N GLU A 533 -16.41 30.88 13.34
CA GLU A 533 -15.95 32.27 13.21
C GLU A 533 -14.42 32.42 13.03
N GLU A 534 -13.64 31.33 13.07
CA GLU A 534 -12.16 31.37 12.97
C GLU A 534 -11.65 30.75 11.64
N THR A 535 -10.82 31.48 10.89
CA THR A 535 -10.46 31.22 9.49
C THR A 535 -9.09 30.54 9.30
N TYR A 536 -9.12 29.34 8.68
CA TYR A 536 -8.09 28.57 7.92
C TYR A 536 -6.76 28.10 8.54
N ASP A 537 -6.62 26.76 8.63
CA ASP A 537 -5.36 26.00 8.82
C ASP A 537 -5.38 24.63 8.07
N ARG A 538 -5.77 24.60 6.79
CA ARG A 538 -5.73 23.36 5.96
C ARG A 538 -4.44 23.24 5.17
N VAL A 539 -3.87 24.37 4.79
CA VAL A 539 -2.73 24.41 3.89
C VAL A 539 -1.46 23.95 4.62
N ASP A 540 -1.31 24.29 5.92
CA ASP A 540 -0.18 23.79 6.70
C ASP A 540 -0.32 22.28 6.99
N VAL A 541 -1.54 21.76 7.19
CA VAL A 541 -1.76 20.30 7.34
C VAL A 541 -1.31 19.53 6.09
N ILE A 542 -1.63 20.03 4.89
CA ILE A 542 -1.20 19.43 3.63
C ILE A 542 0.32 19.53 3.49
N TYR A 543 0.89 20.69 3.82
CA TYR A 543 2.33 20.89 3.79
C TYR A 543 3.05 19.91 4.71
N ASP A 544 2.64 19.85 5.99
CA ASP A 544 3.25 19.00 7.00
C ASP A 544 3.08 17.51 6.63
N ALA A 545 1.91 17.11 6.11
CA ALA A 545 1.67 15.76 5.60
C ALA A 545 2.59 15.40 4.42
N VAL A 546 2.78 16.30 3.45
CA VAL A 546 3.71 16.05 2.33
C VAL A 546 5.15 15.93 2.86
N MET A 547 5.60 16.91 3.65
CA MET A 547 6.99 16.97 4.11
C MET A 547 7.37 15.81 5.03
N SER A 548 6.43 15.32 5.84
CA SER A 548 6.68 14.20 6.76
C SER A 548 6.73 12.84 6.06
N ASN A 549 6.08 12.71 4.89
CA ASN A 549 5.83 11.40 4.29
C ASN A 549 6.54 11.16 2.95
N TYR A 550 6.82 12.19 2.15
CA TYR A 550 7.24 11.98 0.76
C TYR A 550 8.52 11.14 0.59
N LYS A 551 9.45 11.22 1.56
CA LYS A 551 10.72 10.49 1.55
C LYS A 551 10.59 8.98 1.76
N GLU A 552 9.46 8.51 2.27
CA GLU A 552 9.18 7.09 2.38
C GLU A 552 8.89 6.47 0.99
N PHE A 553 8.38 7.28 0.06
CA PHE A 553 7.88 6.81 -1.23
C PHE A 553 8.78 7.21 -2.41
N LEU A 554 9.43 8.37 -2.30
CA LEU A 554 10.19 8.99 -3.38
C LEU A 554 11.63 9.29 -2.91
N PRO A 555 12.61 9.34 -3.83
CA PRO A 555 14.00 9.68 -3.49
C PRO A 555 14.12 11.01 -2.75
N GLU A 556 15.13 11.14 -1.87
CA GLU A 556 15.30 12.34 -1.03
C GLU A 556 15.40 13.66 -1.82
N ASN A 557 15.92 13.60 -3.04
CA ASN A 557 16.08 14.74 -3.93
C ASN A 557 14.82 15.07 -4.74
N PHE A 558 13.75 14.27 -4.65
CA PHE A 558 12.49 14.57 -5.32
C PHE A 558 11.88 15.87 -4.76
N PRO A 559 11.55 16.88 -5.59
CA PRO A 559 11.09 18.17 -5.07
C PRO A 559 9.65 18.08 -4.53
N PRO A 560 9.42 18.34 -3.22
CA PRO A 560 8.08 18.28 -2.64
C PRO A 560 7.14 19.37 -3.17
N GLU A 561 7.67 20.45 -3.76
CA GLU A 561 6.90 21.46 -4.48
C GLU A 561 6.02 20.85 -5.58
N LEU A 562 6.48 19.79 -6.24
CA LEU A 562 5.74 19.13 -7.31
C LEU A 562 4.50 18.39 -6.76
N ILE A 563 4.61 17.81 -5.57
CA ILE A 563 3.49 17.12 -4.90
C ILE A 563 2.42 18.14 -4.48
N LEU A 564 2.85 19.29 -3.94
CA LEU A 564 1.96 20.38 -3.57
C LEU A 564 1.29 21.02 -4.79
N ALA A 565 2.01 21.11 -5.92
CA ALA A 565 1.44 21.58 -7.17
C ALA A 565 0.38 20.61 -7.73
N ILE A 566 0.57 19.30 -7.58
CA ILE A 566 -0.47 18.30 -7.86
C ILE A 566 -1.69 18.52 -6.97
N ALA A 567 -1.53 18.53 -5.63
CA ALA A 567 -2.66 18.76 -4.71
C ALA A 567 -3.41 20.07 -5.04
N SER A 568 -2.68 21.12 -5.39
CA SER A 568 -3.25 22.41 -5.82
C SER A 568 -3.90 22.37 -7.21
N GLN A 569 -3.47 21.49 -8.10
CA GLN A 569 -4.08 21.30 -9.42
C GLN A 569 -5.38 20.51 -9.31
N GLU A 570 -5.38 19.49 -8.47
CA GLU A 570 -6.47 18.54 -8.35
C GLU A 570 -7.64 19.10 -7.54
N THR A 571 -7.37 19.84 -6.46
CA THR A 571 -8.44 20.40 -5.60
C THR A 571 -8.31 21.91 -5.41
N GLY A 572 -7.12 22.40 -5.04
CA GLY A 572 -6.76 23.81 -5.06
C GLY A 572 -7.76 24.79 -4.41
N PRO A 573 -7.69 26.09 -4.74
CA PRO A 573 -8.54 27.11 -4.13
C PRO A 573 -10.03 27.00 -4.48
N TYR A 574 -10.36 26.52 -5.69
CA TYR A 574 -11.74 26.37 -6.13
C TYR A 574 -12.53 25.41 -5.23
N TYR A 575 -11.90 24.31 -4.82
CA TYR A 575 -12.46 23.39 -3.83
C TYR A 575 -11.91 23.61 -2.42
N ASN A 576 -11.20 24.71 -2.18
CA ASN A 576 -10.64 25.07 -0.88
C ASN A 576 -9.83 23.94 -0.23
N PHE A 577 -9.02 23.25 -1.05
CA PHE A 577 -8.21 22.09 -0.66
C PHE A 577 -9.00 21.03 0.11
N ASN A 578 -10.26 20.82 -0.28
CA ASN A 578 -11.14 19.85 0.37
C ASN A 578 -10.69 18.42 0.09
N ASN A 579 -10.25 17.71 1.13
CA ASN A 579 -9.84 16.32 1.05
C ASN A 579 -11.03 15.34 1.05
N GLU A 580 -12.22 15.80 1.40
CA GLU A 580 -13.46 15.02 1.29
C GLU A 580 -14.05 15.12 -0.12
N LEU A 581 -13.30 15.61 -1.10
CA LEU A 581 -13.80 15.76 -2.46
C LEU A 581 -13.92 14.40 -3.15
N ILE A 582 -15.12 14.11 -3.66
CA ILE A 582 -15.37 12.99 -4.56
C ILE A 582 -15.85 13.58 -5.89
N GLU A 583 -15.05 13.45 -6.94
CA GLU A 583 -15.47 13.86 -8.28
C GLU A 583 -16.42 12.78 -8.84
N SER A 584 -17.73 13.03 -8.79
CA SER A 584 -18.70 12.13 -9.39
C SER A 584 -18.63 12.19 -10.90
N LYS A 585 -18.27 11.08 -11.55
CA LYS A 585 -18.58 10.87 -12.97
C LYS A 585 -20.02 10.42 -13.10
N GLU A 586 -20.77 11.03 -14.02
CA GLU A 586 -22.20 10.75 -14.27
C GLU A 586 -22.50 9.28 -14.61
N ASN A 587 -21.47 8.44 -14.86
CA ASN A 587 -21.61 7.09 -15.42
C ASN A 587 -21.34 5.91 -14.46
N GLY A 588 -21.25 6.11 -13.15
CA GLY A 588 -21.27 5.00 -12.19
C GLY A 588 -20.09 4.00 -12.23
N ASN A 589 -19.04 4.24 -13.03
CA ASN A 589 -17.81 3.44 -12.99
C ASN A 589 -16.97 3.83 -11.76
N LYS A 590 -17.05 3.00 -10.72
CA LYS A 590 -16.40 3.21 -9.42
C LYS A 590 -14.87 3.25 -9.48
N ASN A 591 -14.25 2.67 -10.51
CA ASN A 591 -12.79 2.59 -10.65
C ASN A 591 -12.14 3.84 -11.23
N ASN A 592 -12.91 4.89 -11.53
CA ASN A 592 -12.40 6.11 -12.16
C ASN A 592 -13.02 7.40 -11.57
N VAL A 593 -13.38 7.33 -10.28
CA VAL A 593 -13.93 8.44 -9.50
C VAL A 593 -12.78 9.06 -8.72
N GLY A 594 -12.50 10.35 -8.92
CA GLY A 594 -11.46 11.04 -8.17
C GLY A 594 -11.82 11.14 -6.70
N ARG A 595 -10.90 10.77 -5.80
CA ARG A 595 -11.10 10.78 -4.35
C ARG A 595 -10.00 11.58 -3.65
N GLY A 596 -10.42 12.54 -2.84
CA GLY A 596 -9.61 13.37 -1.97
C GLY A 596 -8.65 14.33 -2.66
N ILE A 597 -7.74 14.92 -1.88
CA ILE A 597 -6.95 16.08 -2.28
C ILE A 597 -5.98 15.83 -3.45
N MET A 598 -5.51 14.59 -3.58
CA MET A 598 -4.66 14.09 -4.66
C MET A 598 -5.47 13.50 -5.83
N GLN A 599 -6.81 13.51 -5.74
CA GLN A 599 -7.76 12.99 -6.73
C GLN A 599 -7.40 11.57 -7.23
N ILE A 600 -7.28 10.63 -6.29
CA ILE A 600 -6.95 9.24 -6.61
C ILE A 600 -8.13 8.60 -7.35
N THR A 601 -7.92 8.29 -8.62
CA THR A 601 -8.96 7.79 -9.53
C THR A 601 -9.12 6.28 -9.47
N THR A 602 -8.02 5.53 -9.34
CA THR A 602 -8.01 4.07 -9.21
C THR A 602 -8.16 3.62 -7.76
N SER A 603 -8.95 2.55 -7.56
CA SER A 603 -9.15 1.92 -6.26
C SER A 603 -7.90 1.17 -5.76
N GLU A 604 -6.92 0.90 -6.62
CA GLU A 604 -5.69 0.17 -6.27
C GLU A 604 -4.83 0.90 -5.23
N PHE A 605 -4.81 2.23 -5.26
CA PHE A 605 -3.96 3.03 -4.36
C PHE A 605 -4.65 3.40 -3.05
N VAL A 606 -5.98 3.26 -2.95
CA VAL A 606 -6.73 3.59 -1.72
C VAL A 606 -6.36 2.60 -0.61
N GLY A 607 -5.77 3.08 0.49
CA GLY A 607 -5.28 2.26 1.61
C GLY A 607 -3.81 1.86 1.54
N ALA A 608 -3.19 1.98 0.35
CA ALA A 608 -1.88 1.41 0.08
C ALA A 608 -0.72 2.27 0.64
N GLY A 609 -0.89 3.59 0.68
CA GLY A 609 0.09 4.51 1.23
C GLY A 609 0.15 4.53 2.75
N ASN A 610 -0.91 4.11 3.45
CA ASN A 610 -0.98 4.17 4.93
C ASN A 610 -0.89 2.84 5.65
N ASN A 611 -0.63 1.73 4.94
CA ASN A 611 -0.65 0.39 5.53
C ASN A 611 -1.97 0.12 6.31
N ALA A 612 -3.07 0.72 5.85
CA ALA A 612 -4.36 0.73 6.53
C ALA A 612 -5.24 -0.36 5.94
N ASN A 613 -5.60 -1.36 6.76
CA ASN A 613 -6.54 -2.42 6.38
C ASN A 613 -7.79 -2.36 7.27
N ASP A 614 -8.47 -1.22 7.19
CA ASP A 614 -9.67 -0.90 7.95
C ASP A 614 -10.93 -1.11 7.09
N TYR A 615 -12.05 -1.40 7.74
CA TYR A 615 -13.39 -1.44 7.13
C TYR A 615 -13.72 -0.15 6.38
N LEU A 616 -13.27 1.01 6.89
CA LEU A 616 -13.42 2.31 6.21
C LEU A 616 -12.61 2.38 4.91
N VAL A 617 -11.39 1.84 4.87
CA VAL A 617 -10.56 1.74 3.66
C VAL A 617 -11.28 0.92 2.60
N TYR A 618 -11.80 -0.26 2.98
CA TYR A 618 -12.57 -1.11 2.05
C TYR A 618 -13.79 -0.39 1.49
N ARG A 619 -14.57 0.29 2.34
CA ARG A 619 -15.77 1.02 1.89
C ARG A 619 -15.42 2.20 0.98
N CYS A 620 -14.39 2.97 1.33
CA CYS A 620 -13.88 4.08 0.53
C CYS A 620 -13.36 3.59 -0.83
N LYS A 621 -12.55 2.53 -0.84
CA LYS A 621 -12.00 1.89 -2.03
C LYS A 621 -13.10 1.48 -3.00
N ASN A 622 -14.14 0.81 -2.48
CA ASN A 622 -15.27 0.29 -3.26
C ASN A 622 -16.40 1.30 -3.48
N LEU A 623 -16.25 2.56 -3.01
CA LEU A 623 -17.28 3.60 -3.09
C LEU A 623 -18.67 3.04 -2.76
N LEU A 624 -18.79 2.35 -1.62
CA LEU A 624 -20.09 1.80 -1.23
C LEU A 624 -21.08 2.93 -0.90
N ASP A 625 -20.56 4.04 -0.38
CA ASP A 625 -21.29 5.27 -0.07
C ASP A 625 -20.32 6.45 0.03
N LYS A 626 -20.82 7.68 -0.17
CA LYS A 626 -19.99 8.90 -0.11
C LYS A 626 -19.42 9.14 1.29
N GLU A 627 -20.17 8.77 2.35
CA GLU A 627 -19.75 8.96 3.74
C GLU A 627 -18.49 8.17 4.07
N SER A 628 -18.27 7.00 3.47
CA SER A 628 -17.06 6.20 3.67
C SER A 628 -15.80 6.87 3.13
N VAL A 629 -15.91 7.60 2.03
CA VAL A 629 -14.79 8.42 1.51
C VAL A 629 -14.61 9.65 2.37
N TYR A 630 -15.69 10.29 2.81
CA TYR A 630 -15.61 11.41 3.74
C TYR A 630 -15.01 11.01 5.08
N ALA A 631 -15.18 9.77 5.51
CA ALA A 631 -14.57 9.24 6.72
C ALA A 631 -13.08 8.92 6.52
N TYR A 632 -12.73 8.23 5.42
CA TYR A 632 -11.36 7.80 5.16
C TYR A 632 -10.46 8.95 4.67
N TYR A 633 -10.90 9.70 3.66
CA TYR A 633 -10.26 10.94 3.21
C TYR A 633 -10.96 12.15 3.84
N SER A 634 -11.08 12.15 5.16
CA SER A 634 -11.65 13.29 5.88
C SER A 634 -10.77 14.54 5.75
N ASN A 635 -11.33 15.71 6.01
CA ASN A 635 -10.60 16.98 6.11
C ASN A 635 -9.73 17.08 7.38
N THR A 636 -9.54 15.97 8.11
CA THR A 636 -8.65 15.88 9.26
C THR A 636 -7.21 15.72 8.80
N PRO A 637 -6.20 16.08 9.61
CA PRO A 637 -4.81 15.71 9.40
C PRO A 637 -4.61 14.22 9.06
N GLN A 638 -5.27 13.31 9.76
CA GLN A 638 -5.16 11.87 9.48
C GLN A 638 -5.74 11.49 8.12
N GLY A 639 -6.89 12.07 7.74
CA GLY A 639 -7.50 11.83 6.44
C GLY A 639 -6.72 12.47 5.28
N VAL A 640 -6.17 13.67 5.50
CA VAL A 640 -5.28 14.37 4.55
C VAL A 640 -4.00 13.57 4.38
N GLU A 641 -3.38 13.15 5.47
CA GLU A 641 -2.20 12.29 5.45
C GLU A 641 -2.48 10.97 4.73
N ALA A 642 -3.62 10.33 4.98
CA ALA A 642 -4.05 9.14 4.24
C ALA A 642 -4.15 9.37 2.75
N ASN A 643 -4.77 10.46 2.32
CA ASN A 643 -4.88 10.77 0.90
C ASN A 643 -3.53 11.15 0.28
N ILE A 644 -2.69 11.91 1.00
CA ILE A 644 -1.35 12.31 0.55
C ILE A 644 -0.46 11.08 0.37
N ARG A 645 -0.40 10.19 1.35
CA ARG A 645 0.39 8.97 1.29
C ARG A 645 -0.13 7.99 0.23
N ASP A 646 -1.45 7.80 0.10
CA ASP A 646 -2.02 7.00 -1.00
C ASP A 646 -1.67 7.62 -2.37
N GLY A 647 -1.65 8.96 -2.47
CA GLY A 647 -1.21 9.70 -3.66
C GLY A 647 0.31 9.60 -3.91
N LEU A 648 1.12 9.57 -2.86
CA LEU A 648 2.57 9.36 -2.92
C LEU A 648 2.90 7.93 -3.37
N TYR A 649 2.14 6.94 -2.93
CA TYR A 649 2.27 5.56 -3.40
C TYR A 649 1.92 5.44 -4.90
N ALA A 650 0.87 6.14 -5.34
CA ALA A 650 0.55 6.27 -6.76
C ALA A 650 1.72 6.93 -7.54
N LEU A 651 2.26 8.04 -7.03
CA LEU A 651 3.42 8.73 -7.63
C LEU A 651 4.66 7.85 -7.69
N LYS A 652 4.97 7.10 -6.64
CA LYS A 652 6.09 6.13 -6.62
C LYS A 652 5.97 5.15 -7.77
N THR A 653 4.80 4.55 -7.94
CA THR A 653 4.54 3.61 -9.05
C THR A 653 4.81 4.27 -10.41
N LYS A 654 4.40 5.53 -10.60
CA LYS A 654 4.68 6.29 -11.83
C LYS A 654 6.16 6.65 -11.99
N TYR A 655 6.86 6.90 -10.90
CA TYR A 655 8.29 7.20 -10.87
C TYR A 655 9.13 5.97 -11.24
N ASP A 656 8.71 4.79 -10.80
CA ASP A 656 9.33 3.50 -11.16
C ASP A 656 9.20 3.23 -12.67
N TYR A 657 8.07 3.61 -13.28
CA TYR A 657 7.90 3.53 -14.75
C TYR A 657 8.70 4.55 -15.56
N ALA A 658 9.23 5.60 -14.94
CA ALA A 658 10.01 6.64 -15.62
C ALA A 658 11.53 6.35 -15.66
N ILE A 659 11.96 5.10 -15.43
CA ILE A 659 13.37 4.71 -15.30
C ILE A 659 14.22 4.96 -16.56
N ASN A 660 13.59 4.97 -17.74
CA ASN A 660 14.27 5.16 -19.03
C ASN A 660 14.43 6.63 -19.43
N CYS A 661 14.06 7.59 -18.56
CA CYS A 661 14.19 9.01 -18.85
C CYS A 661 15.65 9.48 -18.97
N LYS A 662 15.88 10.41 -19.90
CA LYS A 662 17.18 11.00 -20.21
C LYS A 662 17.09 12.52 -20.26
N GLY A 663 17.97 13.18 -19.55
CA GLY A 663 18.05 14.64 -19.51
C GLY A 663 18.52 15.22 -20.83
N ASN A 664 18.43 16.54 -20.93
CA ASN A 664 18.92 17.27 -22.08
C ASN A 664 19.68 18.53 -21.62
N LYS A 665 21.00 18.51 -21.83
CA LYS A 665 21.91 19.59 -21.44
C LYS A 665 21.57 20.93 -22.12
N ASN A 666 21.07 20.91 -23.36
CA ASN A 666 20.71 22.13 -24.09
C ASN A 666 19.54 22.87 -23.43
N PHE A 667 18.68 22.14 -22.70
CA PHE A 667 17.56 22.72 -21.95
C PHE A 667 17.85 22.94 -20.46
N GLY A 668 19.03 22.52 -19.99
CA GLY A 668 19.42 22.57 -18.57
C GLY A 668 18.62 21.60 -17.71
N ILE A 669 18.27 20.43 -18.24
CA ILE A 669 17.47 19.39 -17.58
C ILE A 669 18.34 18.16 -17.39
N SER A 670 18.50 17.70 -16.15
CA SER A 670 19.21 16.45 -15.83
C SER A 670 18.34 15.20 -16.06
N ASP A 671 18.95 14.01 -16.08
CA ASP A 671 18.22 12.72 -16.20
C ASP A 671 17.17 12.59 -15.09
N GLU A 672 17.54 12.95 -13.87
CA GLU A 672 16.67 12.88 -12.70
C GLU A 672 15.51 13.88 -12.77
N GLU A 673 15.78 15.11 -13.22
CA GLU A 673 14.72 16.11 -13.43
C GLU A 673 13.75 15.70 -14.55
N MET A 674 14.27 15.08 -15.61
CA MET A 674 13.41 14.55 -16.67
C MET A 674 12.55 13.39 -16.16
N ARG A 675 13.09 12.56 -15.26
CA ARG A 675 12.34 11.51 -14.57
C ARG A 675 11.22 12.09 -13.71
N TRP A 676 11.47 13.17 -12.96
CA TRP A 676 10.41 13.89 -12.23
C TRP A 676 9.32 14.39 -13.17
N ILE A 677 9.69 15.10 -14.24
CA ILE A 677 8.72 15.66 -15.20
C ILE A 677 7.86 14.55 -15.84
N SER A 678 8.49 13.44 -16.26
CA SER A 678 7.78 12.28 -16.80
C SER A 678 6.83 11.66 -15.77
N THR A 679 7.26 11.55 -14.52
CA THR A 679 6.43 11.07 -13.40
C THR A 679 5.18 11.92 -13.21
N ILE A 680 5.32 13.25 -13.24
CA ILE A 680 4.20 14.19 -13.11
C ILE A 680 3.22 14.04 -14.28
N GLN A 681 3.71 13.88 -15.52
CA GLN A 681 2.82 13.65 -16.66
C GLN A 681 2.11 12.29 -16.57
N ARG A 682 2.77 11.26 -16.03
CA ARG A 682 2.20 9.92 -15.80
C ARG A 682 1.23 9.87 -14.61
N TYR A 683 1.23 10.89 -13.73
CA TYR A 683 0.27 10.99 -12.63
C TYR A 683 -1.15 11.24 -13.14
N ASN A 684 -1.30 12.13 -14.13
CA ASN A 684 -2.59 12.39 -14.77
C ASN A 684 -2.64 11.82 -16.20
N THR A 685 -3.01 10.55 -16.31
CA THR A 685 -3.28 9.88 -17.60
C THR A 685 -4.72 10.06 -18.09
N TYR A 686 -5.50 10.98 -17.51
CA TYR A 686 -6.81 11.36 -18.02
C TYR A 686 -6.75 12.74 -18.68
N ASN A 687 -6.85 12.77 -20.00
CA ASN A 687 -7.19 14.01 -20.70
C ASN A 687 -8.61 14.42 -20.29
N LYS A 688 -8.73 15.58 -19.63
CA LYS A 688 -10.03 16.20 -19.40
C LYS A 688 -10.66 16.48 -20.78
N PHE A 689 -11.77 15.79 -21.05
CA PHE A 689 -12.59 16.02 -22.22
C PHE A 689 -12.98 17.49 -22.30
N LEU A 690 -13.02 18.04 -23.51
CA LEU A 690 -13.42 19.42 -23.76
C LEU A 690 -14.86 19.67 -23.31
N PHE A 691 -15.75 18.68 -23.48
CA PHE A 691 -17.12 18.69 -23.00
C PHE A 691 -17.76 17.29 -23.07
N THR A 692 -18.90 17.14 -22.38
CA THR A 692 -19.71 15.92 -22.26
C THR A 692 -21.15 16.18 -22.75
N ILE A 693 -21.78 15.20 -23.41
CA ILE A 693 -23.16 15.26 -23.91
C ILE A 693 -23.95 14.03 -23.44
N ASP A 694 -25.10 14.22 -22.78
CA ASP A 694 -26.04 13.18 -22.35
C ASP A 694 -26.92 12.66 -23.53
N ALA A 695 -27.07 11.33 -23.65
CA ALA A 695 -27.70 10.61 -24.78
C ALA A 695 -29.18 10.24 -24.57
N ASN A 696 -29.88 10.87 -23.64
CA ASN A 696 -31.35 10.95 -23.72
C ASN A 696 -31.83 11.91 -24.82
N SER A 697 -30.90 12.59 -25.51
CA SER A 697 -31.18 13.17 -26.82
C SER A 697 -30.95 12.11 -27.91
N ASP A 698 -31.90 12.00 -28.83
CA ASP A 698 -32.00 10.92 -29.82
C ASP A 698 -30.90 11.04 -30.90
N PHE A 699 -29.67 10.69 -30.51
CA PHE A 699 -28.43 10.96 -31.23
C PHE A 699 -28.39 10.35 -32.64
N CYS A 700 -29.14 9.27 -32.88
CA CYS A 700 -29.14 8.54 -34.14
C CYS A 700 -30.25 8.98 -35.12
N ASN A 701 -31.35 9.57 -34.64
CA ASN A 701 -32.48 9.91 -35.50
C ASN A 701 -32.30 11.24 -36.28
N GLU A 702 -31.38 12.12 -35.85
CA GLU A 702 -31.04 13.37 -36.57
C GLU A 702 -29.77 13.29 -37.44
N LEU A 703 -29.00 12.19 -37.41
CA LEU A 703 -27.80 12.06 -38.25
C LEU A 703 -28.12 11.80 -39.74
N ASN A 704 -29.34 11.36 -40.06
CA ASN A 704 -29.74 11.06 -41.44
C ASN A 704 -30.39 12.25 -42.18
N TRP A 705 -30.67 13.36 -41.51
CA TRP A 705 -31.24 14.56 -42.10
C TRP A 705 -30.46 15.76 -41.57
N GLY A 706 -29.38 16.11 -42.27
CA GLY A 706 -28.26 16.91 -41.77
C GLY A 706 -28.64 18.08 -40.85
N ASN A 707 -28.05 18.10 -39.65
CA ASN A 707 -27.89 19.26 -38.77
C ASN A 707 -26.90 18.92 -37.63
N VAL A 708 -25.77 19.63 -37.58
CA VAL A 708 -24.77 19.53 -36.50
C VAL A 708 -25.30 20.24 -35.25
N PRO A 709 -25.15 19.68 -34.02
CA PRO A 709 -25.76 20.25 -32.81
C PRO A 709 -25.31 21.69 -32.47
N GLU A 710 -26.30 22.55 -32.15
CA GLU A 710 -26.20 23.96 -31.73
C GLU A 710 -25.13 24.25 -30.64
N LYS A 711 -24.80 23.28 -29.79
CA LYS A 711 -23.74 23.41 -28.75
C LYS A 711 -22.33 23.40 -29.35
N LEU A 712 -22.09 22.66 -30.44
CA LEU A 712 -20.84 22.68 -31.20
C LEU A 712 -20.67 24.03 -31.92
N ARG A 713 -21.78 24.62 -32.38
CA ARG A 713 -21.86 25.96 -33.00
C ARG A 713 -21.50 27.10 -32.04
N ARG A 714 -21.85 26.98 -30.75
CA ARG A 714 -21.55 27.98 -29.71
C ARG A 714 -20.09 27.95 -29.23
N ALA A 715 -19.45 26.78 -29.22
CA ALA A 715 -18.04 26.63 -28.85
C ALA A 715 -17.08 27.26 -29.87
N LEU A 716 -17.51 27.41 -31.14
CA LEU A 716 -16.74 27.96 -32.25
C LEU A 716 -16.99 29.47 -32.48
N GLY A 717 -17.53 30.19 -31.48
CA GLY A 717 -17.75 31.64 -31.42
C GLY A 717 -17.48 32.44 -32.70
N ASN A 718 -18.52 32.66 -33.51
CA ASN A 718 -18.54 33.50 -34.72
C ASN A 718 -17.47 33.18 -35.78
N VAL A 719 -17.80 32.33 -36.75
CA VAL A 719 -17.42 32.55 -38.15
C VAL A 719 -18.54 32.02 -39.05
N SER A 720 -19.21 32.91 -39.78
CA SER A 720 -20.38 32.61 -40.62
C SER A 720 -20.08 31.98 -41.97
N ASP A 721 -18.84 31.54 -42.26
CA ASP A 721 -18.44 31.25 -43.66
C ASP A 721 -17.75 29.90 -43.93
N TYR A 722 -17.62 28.95 -42.98
CA TYR A 722 -16.65 27.84 -43.16
C TYR A 722 -17.09 26.38 -42.92
N VAL A 723 -18.38 26.04 -42.88
CA VAL A 723 -18.78 24.62 -42.65
C VAL A 723 -19.59 24.05 -43.80
N SER A 724 -18.90 23.56 -44.82
CA SER A 724 -19.43 22.67 -45.85
C SER A 724 -18.73 21.30 -45.89
N SER A 725 -17.86 20.97 -44.92
CA SER A 725 -16.89 19.87 -45.04
C SER A 725 -16.69 18.93 -43.83
N ALA A 726 -17.51 19.01 -42.78
CA ALA A 726 -17.35 18.12 -41.63
C ALA A 726 -17.80 16.68 -41.97
N VAL A 727 -16.87 15.73 -41.97
CA VAL A 727 -17.13 14.29 -42.16
C VAL A 727 -17.28 13.63 -40.79
N VAL A 728 -18.38 12.90 -40.59
CA VAL A 728 -18.64 12.10 -39.38
C VAL A 728 -18.53 10.63 -39.77
N THR A 729 -17.51 9.95 -39.25
CA THR A 729 -17.35 8.50 -39.41
C THR A 729 -17.83 7.79 -38.15
N VAL A 730 -18.69 6.79 -38.31
CA VAL A 730 -19.25 5.97 -37.23
C VAL A 730 -18.72 4.55 -37.39
N GLU A 731 -18.04 4.02 -36.37
CA GLU A 731 -17.63 2.60 -36.34
C GLU A 731 -18.64 1.78 -35.52
N GLU A 732 -19.21 0.75 -36.15
CA GLU A 732 -19.88 -0.34 -35.42
C GLU A 732 -18.82 -1.30 -34.84
N GLN A 733 -19.08 -1.77 -33.61
CA GLN A 733 -18.23 -2.63 -32.76
C GLN A 733 -17.22 -1.96 -31.79
N ASN A 734 -17.38 -0.68 -31.40
CA ASN A 734 -17.19 -0.19 -30.00
C ASN A 734 -17.04 1.35 -29.91
N LYS A 735 -18.19 2.02 -29.81
CA LYS A 735 -18.43 3.28 -29.09
C LYS A 735 -17.41 4.46 -29.19
N ARG A 736 -16.83 4.75 -30.35
CA ARG A 736 -16.13 6.03 -30.63
C ARG A 736 -16.61 6.65 -31.94
N TRP A 737 -16.69 7.98 -31.98
CA TRP A 737 -17.00 8.77 -33.17
C TRP A 737 -15.94 9.83 -33.39
N ARG A 738 -15.81 10.34 -34.61
CA ARG A 738 -14.88 11.43 -34.91
C ARG A 738 -15.54 12.54 -35.69
N ILE A 739 -15.18 13.77 -35.33
CA ILE A 739 -15.61 14.99 -36.03
C ILE A 739 -14.34 15.65 -36.54
N THR A 740 -14.23 15.79 -37.85
CA THR A 740 -13.11 16.47 -38.50
C THR A 740 -13.57 17.82 -39.02
N ASP A 741 -12.91 18.91 -38.60
CA ASP A 741 -13.02 20.23 -39.23
C ASP A 741 -11.74 20.57 -40.03
N GLU A 742 -11.66 21.76 -40.62
CA GLU A 742 -10.50 22.14 -41.44
C GLU A 742 -9.18 22.21 -40.66
N GLN A 743 -9.23 22.41 -39.33
CA GLN A 743 -8.08 22.65 -38.47
C GLN A 743 -7.84 21.53 -37.44
N TYR A 744 -8.88 20.82 -37.00
CA TYR A 744 -8.84 19.90 -35.87
C TYR A 744 -9.61 18.60 -36.10
N ILE A 745 -9.13 17.54 -35.45
CA ILE A 745 -9.84 16.26 -35.32
C ILE A 745 -10.28 16.14 -33.87
N TYR A 746 -11.58 15.87 -33.67
CA TYR A 746 -12.14 15.59 -32.37
C TYR A 746 -12.47 14.10 -32.24
N ILE A 747 -11.99 13.49 -31.18
CA ILE A 747 -12.29 12.11 -30.79
C ILE A 747 -13.44 12.16 -29.79
N VAL A 748 -14.58 11.60 -30.18
CA VAL A 748 -15.73 11.42 -29.32
C VAL A 748 -15.77 9.97 -28.85
N ARG A 749 -16.01 9.74 -27.57
CA ARG A 749 -16.28 8.40 -27.04
C ARG A 749 -17.70 8.36 -26.53
N LYS A 750 -18.45 7.33 -26.88
CA LYS A 750 -19.74 7.05 -26.25
C LYS A 750 -19.53 6.01 -25.17
N GLU A 751 -19.97 6.24 -23.95
CA GLU A 751 -20.06 5.18 -22.95
C GLU A 751 -21.38 5.33 -22.21
N ASN A 752 -22.18 4.27 -22.21
CA ASN A 752 -23.43 4.15 -21.45
C ASN A 752 -24.39 5.34 -21.61
N GLY A 753 -24.50 5.87 -22.82
CA GLY A 753 -25.37 7.01 -23.09
C GLY A 753 -24.74 8.37 -22.78
N VAL A 754 -23.42 8.47 -22.68
CA VAL A 754 -22.73 9.76 -22.56
C VAL A 754 -21.63 9.86 -23.60
N ALA A 755 -21.57 10.97 -24.32
CA ALA A 755 -20.56 11.27 -25.32
C ALA A 755 -19.50 12.24 -24.77
N THR A 756 -18.25 11.85 -24.72
CA THR A 756 -17.13 12.68 -24.25
C THR A 756 -16.20 13.05 -25.39
N VAL A 757 -15.86 14.32 -25.56
CA VAL A 757 -15.09 14.83 -26.72
C VAL A 757 -13.69 15.30 -26.31
N ALA A 758 -12.65 14.83 -27.01
CA ALA A 758 -11.27 15.29 -26.87
C ALA A 758 -10.70 15.75 -28.22
N ARG A 759 -9.71 16.65 -28.24
CA ARG A 759 -9.03 17.07 -29.47
C ARG A 759 -7.79 16.20 -29.70
N ALA A 760 -7.69 15.55 -30.87
CA ALA A 760 -6.55 14.72 -31.25
C ALA A 760 -5.28 15.56 -31.42
N GLY A 761 -4.12 15.00 -31.04
CA GLY A 761 -2.83 15.68 -31.18
C GLY A 761 -2.61 16.87 -30.25
N ALA A 762 -3.50 17.11 -29.28
CA ALA A 762 -3.28 18.16 -28.28
C ALA A 762 -2.13 17.73 -27.34
N PRO A 763 -1.05 18.51 -27.21
CA PRO A 763 -0.01 18.24 -26.22
C PRO A 763 -0.63 18.17 -24.83
N THR A 764 -0.13 17.29 -23.97
CA THR A 764 -0.65 17.11 -22.63
C THR A 764 -0.55 18.42 -21.84
N ILE A 765 -1.69 19.11 -21.67
CA ILE A 765 -1.74 20.40 -20.99
C ILE A 765 -1.42 20.28 -19.49
N TYR A 766 -1.36 19.05 -18.96
CA TYR A 766 -1.14 18.80 -17.55
C TYR A 766 0.21 19.33 -17.04
N LEU A 767 1.31 19.07 -17.76
CA LEU A 767 2.62 19.65 -17.40
C LEU A 767 2.59 21.18 -17.35
N LYS A 768 1.89 21.81 -18.30
CA LYS A 768 1.69 23.26 -18.31
C LYS A 768 0.88 23.72 -17.09
N ASN A 769 -0.20 23.02 -16.77
CA ASN A 769 -1.03 23.35 -15.60
C ASN A 769 -0.23 23.22 -14.30
N ILE A 770 0.59 22.18 -14.15
CA ILE A 770 1.47 22.03 -12.98
C ILE A 770 2.50 23.15 -12.91
N ALA A 771 3.10 23.55 -14.03
CA ALA A 771 3.98 24.72 -14.10
C ALA A 771 3.26 26.01 -13.64
N ASP A 772 2.02 26.23 -14.10
CA ASP A 772 1.21 27.36 -13.68
C ASP A 772 0.84 27.28 -12.19
N LYS A 773 0.61 26.09 -11.65
CA LYS A 773 0.34 25.87 -10.21
C LYS A 773 1.57 26.15 -9.38
N LEU A 774 2.75 25.67 -9.77
CA LEU A 774 4.02 26.02 -9.11
C LEU A 774 4.20 27.54 -9.01
N ARG A 775 3.88 28.27 -10.08
CA ARG A 775 3.91 29.74 -10.09
C ARG A 775 2.82 30.38 -9.23
N GLN A 776 1.67 29.73 -9.05
CA GLN A 776 0.59 30.21 -8.16
C GLN A 776 0.89 29.97 -6.67
N LEU A 777 1.62 28.89 -6.33
CA LEU A 777 2.06 28.60 -4.96
C LEU A 777 2.94 29.72 -4.36
N LYS A 778 3.54 30.55 -5.21
CA LYS A 778 4.29 31.78 -4.89
C LYS A 778 3.49 32.83 -4.10
N SER A 779 2.16 32.79 -4.12
CA SER A 779 1.35 33.74 -3.36
C SER A 779 1.48 33.44 -1.86
N PRO A 780 1.83 34.42 -1.00
CA PRO A 780 2.05 34.23 0.45
C PRO A 780 0.82 33.73 1.24
N THR A 781 -0.27 33.46 0.54
CA THR A 781 -1.56 33.00 1.04
C THR A 781 -1.70 31.47 1.10
N PHE A 782 -0.90 30.71 0.34
CA PHE A 782 -1.06 29.25 0.27
C PHE A 782 0.03 28.55 1.07
N PHE A 783 1.27 28.46 0.57
CA PHE A 783 2.34 27.75 1.29
C PHE A 783 3.52 28.68 1.59
N PRO A 784 3.46 29.47 2.68
CA PRO A 784 4.47 30.48 2.99
C PRO A 784 5.87 29.90 3.26
N ARG A 785 5.95 28.59 3.57
CA ARG A 785 7.19 27.86 3.86
C ARG A 785 7.92 27.34 2.61
N LEU A 786 7.40 27.57 1.40
CA LEU A 786 8.02 27.09 0.16
C LEU A 786 9.17 27.95 -0.35
N LYS A 787 10.16 27.29 -0.98
CA LYS A 787 11.27 27.97 -1.65
C LYS A 787 10.80 28.51 -3.00
N LYS A 788 10.45 29.79 -3.02
CA LYS A 788 9.96 30.51 -4.20
C LYS A 788 10.81 30.28 -5.46
N ASP A 789 12.13 30.39 -5.36
CA ASP A 789 13.03 30.25 -6.52
C ASP A 789 13.01 28.83 -7.09
N GLN A 790 12.83 27.82 -6.23
CA GLN A 790 12.72 26.42 -6.64
C GLN A 790 11.42 26.17 -7.42
N CYS A 791 10.29 26.76 -7.00
CA CYS A 791 9.04 26.67 -7.76
C CYS A 791 9.16 27.25 -9.18
N GLU A 792 9.81 28.40 -9.34
CA GLU A 792 10.02 29.04 -10.65
C GLU A 792 10.93 28.18 -11.55
N ILE A 793 12.04 27.68 -11.00
CA ILE A 793 12.97 26.81 -11.74
C ILE A 793 12.27 25.54 -12.25
N LEU A 794 11.46 24.90 -11.40
CA LEU A 794 10.71 23.70 -11.76
C LEU A 794 9.64 24.00 -12.80
N ALA A 795 8.90 25.11 -12.66
CA ALA A 795 7.88 25.54 -13.61
C ALA A 795 8.49 25.80 -14.99
N ASP A 796 9.61 26.51 -15.06
CA ASP A 796 10.30 26.81 -16.32
C ASP A 796 10.80 25.53 -17.02
N LYS A 797 11.29 24.55 -16.27
CA LYS A 797 11.72 23.24 -16.81
C LYS A 797 10.53 22.46 -17.38
N MET A 798 9.41 22.41 -16.67
CA MET A 798 8.19 21.76 -17.16
C MET A 798 7.64 22.43 -18.42
N GLU A 799 7.63 23.76 -18.45
CA GLU A 799 7.17 24.52 -19.60
C GLU A 799 8.10 24.33 -20.81
N LYS A 800 9.42 24.26 -20.61
CA LYS A 800 10.37 23.90 -21.67
C LYS A 800 10.08 22.53 -22.27
N VAL A 801 9.82 21.52 -21.44
CA VAL A 801 9.45 20.17 -21.91
C VAL A 801 8.12 20.21 -22.68
N TYR A 802 7.10 20.86 -22.13
CA TYR A 802 5.80 21.04 -22.79
C TYR A 802 5.88 21.82 -24.12
N ASN A 803 6.86 22.72 -24.26
CA ASN A 803 7.08 23.49 -25.48
C ASN A 803 8.00 22.77 -26.50
N ASN A 804 8.54 21.61 -26.14
CA ASN A 804 9.42 20.78 -26.95
C ASN A 804 9.00 19.31 -26.83
N SER A 805 7.87 18.96 -27.45
CA SER A 805 7.25 17.64 -27.32
C SER A 805 6.53 17.23 -28.60
N GLU A 806 6.43 15.93 -28.83
CA GLU A 806 5.61 15.33 -29.87
C GLU A 806 4.46 14.53 -29.27
N THR A 807 3.28 14.64 -29.87
CA THR A 807 2.08 13.88 -29.48
C THR A 807 1.49 13.23 -30.71
N ILE A 808 1.30 11.91 -30.64
CA ILE A 808 0.85 11.08 -31.73
C ILE A 808 -0.42 10.37 -31.28
N THR A 809 -1.50 10.53 -32.02
CA THR A 809 -2.79 9.91 -31.72
C THR A 809 -3.27 9.11 -32.92
N LEU A 810 -3.58 7.84 -32.70
CA LEU A 810 -4.08 6.93 -33.73
C LEU A 810 -5.59 6.67 -33.60
N GLY A 811 -6.25 6.39 -34.72
CA GLY A 811 -7.59 5.78 -34.77
C GLY A 811 -7.64 4.30 -34.95
N CYS A 812 -8.74 3.73 -34.46
CA CYS A 812 -9.16 2.37 -34.76
C CYS A 812 -9.48 2.25 -36.27
N PRO A 813 -9.47 1.03 -36.84
CA PRO A 813 -9.17 -0.25 -36.20
C PRO A 813 -7.69 -0.64 -36.34
N ALA A 814 -6.76 0.17 -35.84
CA ALA A 814 -5.33 -0.10 -35.90
C ALA A 814 -4.60 0.14 -34.57
N GLU A 815 -3.40 -0.43 -34.47
CA GLU A 815 -2.49 -0.27 -33.34
C GLU A 815 -1.28 0.61 -33.72
N LEU A 816 -0.82 1.41 -32.76
CA LEU A 816 0.26 2.39 -32.95
C LEU A 816 1.55 1.90 -32.31
N LYS A 817 2.65 1.94 -33.05
CA LYS A 817 4.02 1.75 -32.55
C LYS A 817 4.93 2.85 -33.10
N ILE A 818 5.68 3.51 -32.24
CA ILE A 818 6.71 4.47 -32.62
C ILE A 818 8.07 3.83 -32.43
N ILE A 819 8.95 3.98 -33.41
CA ILE A 819 10.29 3.39 -33.42
C ILE A 819 11.31 4.49 -33.69
N ASP A 820 12.36 4.57 -32.89
CA ASP A 820 13.46 5.51 -33.09
C ASP A 820 14.62 4.92 -33.91
N SER A 821 15.66 5.71 -34.18
CA SER A 821 16.80 5.26 -35.01
C SER A 821 17.61 4.12 -34.40
N ASN A 822 17.48 3.88 -33.09
CA ASN A 822 18.15 2.81 -32.37
C ASN A 822 17.29 1.53 -32.29
N GLY A 823 16.09 1.54 -32.87
CA GLY A 823 15.16 0.41 -32.84
C GLY A 823 14.40 0.25 -31.52
N ARG A 824 14.39 1.27 -30.65
CA ARG A 824 13.58 1.28 -29.42
C ARG A 824 12.13 1.60 -29.77
N ILE A 825 11.17 1.06 -29.01
CA ILE A 825 9.74 1.06 -29.38
C ILE A 825 8.88 1.65 -28.26
N THR A 826 7.90 2.49 -28.60
CA THR A 826 6.84 2.92 -27.68
C THR A 826 5.48 2.86 -28.35
N GLY A 827 4.50 2.23 -27.72
CA GLY A 827 3.18 2.00 -28.29
C GLY A 827 2.57 0.67 -27.83
N SER A 828 1.59 0.18 -28.59
CA SER A 828 0.89 -1.07 -28.28
C SER A 828 1.79 -2.29 -28.41
N LEU A 829 1.71 -3.22 -27.44
CA LEU A 829 2.45 -4.49 -27.45
C LEU A 829 1.58 -5.69 -27.81
N VAL A 830 0.26 -5.50 -27.94
CA VAL A 830 -0.72 -6.55 -28.24
C VAL A 830 -0.60 -6.99 -29.69
N GLY A 831 -0.71 -8.31 -29.94
CA GLY A 831 -0.75 -8.87 -31.31
C GLY A 831 0.53 -8.65 -32.11
N SER A 832 1.70 -8.56 -31.45
CA SER A 832 2.96 -8.32 -32.15
C SER A 832 3.17 -9.39 -33.24
N PRO A 833 3.33 -8.99 -34.53
CA PRO A 833 3.83 -9.92 -35.53
C PRO A 833 5.20 -10.43 -35.05
N GLU A 834 5.57 -11.65 -35.49
CA GLU A 834 6.80 -12.32 -35.06
C GLU A 834 7.99 -11.34 -35.03
N LYS A 835 8.88 -11.48 -34.03
CA LYS A 835 10.09 -10.64 -33.87
C LYS A 835 10.90 -10.47 -35.17
N SER A 836 10.79 -11.43 -36.09
CA SER A 836 11.35 -11.45 -37.45
C SER A 836 10.84 -10.32 -38.36
N ILE A 837 9.55 -9.96 -38.27
CA ILE A 837 8.90 -8.94 -39.10
C ILE A 837 9.28 -7.53 -38.65
N ILE A 838 9.34 -7.28 -37.34
CA ILE A 838 9.82 -6.00 -36.78
C ILE A 838 11.29 -5.74 -37.17
N GLN A 839 12.13 -6.78 -37.28
CA GLN A 839 13.52 -6.65 -37.73
C GLN A 839 13.62 -6.27 -39.22
N LYS A 840 12.79 -6.87 -40.08
CA LYS A 840 12.72 -6.54 -41.51
C LYS A 840 12.18 -5.13 -41.78
N LEU A 841 11.07 -4.75 -41.17
CA LEU A 841 10.42 -3.43 -41.34
C LEU A 841 11.33 -2.24 -40.99
N ASN A 842 12.36 -2.48 -40.18
CA ASN A 842 13.27 -1.47 -39.65
C ASN A 842 14.69 -1.50 -40.25
N GLY A 843 15.08 -2.55 -40.98
CA GLY A 843 16.44 -2.69 -41.52
C GLY A 843 17.53 -2.81 -40.45
N ILE A 844 17.18 -3.20 -39.22
CA ILE A 844 18.10 -3.32 -38.08
C ILE A 844 18.21 -4.80 -37.69
N SER A 845 19.43 -5.36 -37.75
CA SER A 845 19.71 -6.72 -37.29
C SER A 845 20.16 -6.72 -35.82
N GLY A 846 19.71 -7.71 -35.01
CA GLY A 846 20.25 -7.94 -33.66
C GLY A 846 19.46 -7.39 -32.45
N ILE A 847 18.16 -7.09 -32.58
CA ILE A 847 17.34 -6.65 -31.43
C ILE A 847 17.07 -7.84 -30.49
N ASN A 848 17.80 -7.92 -29.37
CA ASN A 848 17.68 -8.99 -28.37
C ASN A 848 16.63 -8.69 -27.27
N LYS A 849 16.19 -7.43 -27.13
CA LYS A 849 15.21 -6.96 -26.13
C LYS A 849 14.45 -5.73 -26.66
N ILE A 850 13.14 -5.64 -26.41
CA ILE A 850 12.34 -4.45 -26.74
C ILE A 850 12.55 -3.44 -25.60
N GLU A 851 13.22 -2.32 -25.88
CA GLU A 851 13.40 -1.20 -24.95
C GLU A 851 12.45 -0.05 -25.30
N GLU A 852 11.94 0.67 -24.30
CA GLU A 852 11.08 1.86 -24.47
C GLU A 852 11.92 3.04 -25.03
N ILE A 853 11.33 3.88 -25.87
CA ILE A 853 11.99 5.11 -26.32
C ILE A 853 12.18 6.01 -25.08
N PRO A 854 13.39 6.53 -24.80
CA PRO A 854 13.59 7.44 -23.69
C PRO A 854 12.64 8.63 -23.76
N ASN A 855 12.17 9.08 -22.59
CA ASN A 855 11.30 10.25 -22.47
C ASN A 855 9.96 10.12 -23.21
N SER A 856 9.49 8.90 -23.46
CA SER A 856 8.19 8.66 -24.06
C SER A 856 7.18 8.14 -23.04
N LEU A 857 5.90 8.13 -23.42
CA LEU A 857 4.81 7.47 -22.71
C LEU A 857 3.76 7.00 -23.72
N TYR A 858 3.10 5.88 -23.42
CA TYR A 858 1.95 5.39 -24.18
C TYR A 858 0.70 5.34 -23.30
N ASP A 859 -0.34 6.03 -23.74
CA ASP A 859 -1.69 5.97 -23.19
C ASP A 859 -2.51 5.03 -24.09
N GLU A 860 -2.70 3.80 -23.61
CA GLU A 860 -3.41 2.74 -24.33
C GLU A 860 -4.88 3.06 -24.55
N ASP A 861 -5.55 3.65 -23.55
CA ASP A 861 -6.95 4.04 -23.65
C ASP A 861 -7.12 5.02 -24.81
N ASN A 862 -6.24 6.01 -24.93
CA ASN A 862 -6.27 7.03 -25.98
C ASN A 862 -5.50 6.67 -27.25
N LYS A 863 -4.85 5.50 -27.31
CA LYS A 863 -3.91 5.13 -28.38
C LYS A 863 -2.99 6.29 -28.73
N THR A 864 -2.48 6.96 -27.69
CA THR A 864 -1.70 8.20 -27.80
C THR A 864 -0.30 7.99 -27.25
N VAL A 865 0.70 8.35 -28.05
CA VAL A 865 2.11 8.38 -27.62
C VAL A 865 2.52 9.84 -27.44
N THR A 866 3.18 10.16 -26.33
CA THR A 866 3.84 11.45 -26.13
C THR A 866 5.34 11.23 -26.00
N ILE A 867 6.13 12.03 -26.71
CA ILE A 867 7.59 12.02 -26.65
C ILE A 867 8.05 13.40 -26.19
N PHE A 868 8.77 13.45 -25.08
CA PHE A 868 9.34 14.69 -24.56
C PHE A 868 10.74 14.90 -25.11
N LEU A 869 11.06 16.16 -25.44
CA LEU A 869 12.36 16.57 -25.97
C LEU A 869 12.80 15.67 -27.15
N PRO A 870 11.95 15.51 -28.19
CA PRO A 870 12.27 14.64 -29.31
C PRO A 870 13.61 15.05 -29.94
N SER A 871 14.53 14.09 -30.04
CA SER A 871 15.91 14.33 -30.50
C SER A 871 16.32 13.44 -31.67
N ASP A 872 15.39 12.68 -32.22
CA ASP A 872 15.62 11.66 -33.24
C ASP A 872 14.54 11.77 -34.33
N SER A 873 14.76 11.08 -35.45
CA SER A 873 13.71 10.78 -36.42
C SER A 873 12.95 9.53 -35.99
N TYR A 874 11.63 9.57 -36.11
CA TYR A 874 10.76 8.45 -35.72
C TYR A 874 10.06 7.84 -36.92
N ASN A 875 9.94 6.51 -36.89
CA ASN A 875 9.04 5.75 -37.74
C ASN A 875 7.73 5.55 -36.97
N TYR A 876 6.62 5.99 -37.57
CA TYR A 876 5.28 5.80 -36.99
C TYR A 876 4.63 4.62 -37.71
N ILE A 877 4.55 3.49 -37.01
CA ILE A 877 4.02 2.22 -37.53
C ILE A 877 2.56 2.09 -37.08
N VAL A 878 1.69 1.86 -38.06
CA VAL A 878 0.27 1.60 -37.88
C VAL A 878 -0.01 0.19 -38.39
N THR A 879 -0.52 -0.70 -37.54
CA THR A 879 -0.83 -2.09 -37.91
C THR A 879 -2.33 -2.32 -37.81
N GLY A 880 -2.95 -2.81 -38.89
CA GLY A 880 -4.38 -3.07 -38.92
C GLY A 880 -4.77 -4.24 -38.02
N THR A 881 -5.81 -4.04 -37.21
CA THR A 881 -6.39 -5.10 -36.36
C THR A 881 -7.65 -5.71 -36.97
N ASN A 882 -8.35 -4.95 -37.81
CA ASN A 882 -9.49 -5.36 -38.61
C ASN A 882 -9.52 -4.53 -39.90
N ASP A 883 -10.37 -4.93 -40.85
CA ASP A 883 -10.63 -4.13 -42.04
C ASP A 883 -11.39 -2.85 -41.68
N GLY A 884 -10.92 -1.72 -42.20
CA GLY A 884 -11.57 -0.42 -42.00
C GLY A 884 -10.75 0.75 -42.53
N VAL A 885 -10.94 1.92 -41.94
CA VAL A 885 -10.15 3.11 -42.22
C VAL A 885 -9.64 3.70 -40.91
N TYR A 886 -8.38 4.13 -40.85
CA TYR A 886 -7.85 4.82 -39.69
C TYR A 886 -7.50 6.28 -40.01
N GLU A 887 -7.22 7.03 -38.95
CA GLU A 887 -6.60 8.34 -39.05
C GLU A 887 -5.41 8.42 -38.09
N LEU A 888 -4.37 9.14 -38.51
CA LEU A 888 -3.17 9.37 -37.73
C LEU A 888 -2.95 10.87 -37.60
N ASN A 889 -2.87 11.37 -36.36
CA ASN A 889 -2.48 12.75 -36.07
C ASN A 889 -1.13 12.76 -35.37
N ILE A 890 -0.19 13.54 -35.91
CA ILE A 890 1.13 13.74 -35.33
C ILE A 890 1.29 15.24 -35.13
N THR A 891 1.47 15.68 -33.88
CA THR A 891 1.69 17.08 -33.54
C THR A 891 3.06 17.23 -32.90
N SER A 892 3.94 17.98 -33.56
CA SER A 892 5.28 18.33 -33.06
C SER A 892 5.32 19.78 -32.62
N LYS A 893 5.79 19.99 -31.40
CA LYS A 893 5.97 21.30 -30.81
C LYS A 893 7.44 21.54 -30.55
N LYS A 894 7.97 22.63 -31.10
CA LYS A 894 9.37 23.02 -30.97
C LYS A 894 9.43 24.51 -30.63
N GLU A 895 10.02 24.82 -29.48
CA GLU A 895 10.10 26.19 -28.94
C GLU A 895 8.72 26.89 -28.91
N GLY A 896 7.67 26.16 -28.56
CA GLY A 896 6.31 26.70 -28.48
C GLY A 896 5.56 26.73 -29.81
N LYS A 897 6.24 26.61 -30.95
CA LYS A 897 5.62 26.54 -32.28
C LYS A 897 5.13 25.13 -32.57
N THR A 898 3.89 25.02 -33.04
CA THR A 898 3.22 23.74 -33.30
C THR A 898 3.12 23.48 -34.80
N ASN A 899 3.57 22.30 -35.23
CA ASN A 899 3.32 21.74 -36.56
C ASN A 899 2.51 20.45 -36.41
N THR A 900 1.57 20.22 -37.33
CA THR A 900 0.71 19.05 -37.28
C THR A 900 0.64 18.39 -38.66
N PHE A 901 0.78 17.06 -38.67
CA PHE A 901 0.47 16.19 -39.79
C PHE A 901 -0.81 15.41 -39.50
N ASN A 902 -1.66 15.28 -40.52
CA ASN A 902 -2.89 14.49 -40.46
C ASN A 902 -2.96 13.51 -41.63
N ALA A 903 -3.14 12.23 -41.36
CA ALA A 903 -3.62 11.24 -42.31
C ALA A 903 -5.08 10.91 -41.99
N ILE A 904 -5.99 11.06 -42.95
CA ILE A 904 -7.43 10.98 -42.74
C ILE A 904 -8.04 9.99 -43.73
N GLY A 905 -8.80 9.02 -43.21
CA GLY A 905 -9.55 8.03 -43.99
C GLY A 905 -8.66 7.05 -44.73
N VAL A 906 -7.53 6.66 -44.15
CA VAL A 906 -6.59 5.74 -44.79
C VAL A 906 -7.10 4.31 -44.61
N PRO A 907 -7.39 3.55 -45.68
CA PRO A 907 -7.84 2.17 -45.55
C PRO A 907 -6.74 1.33 -44.92
N ILE A 908 -7.16 0.32 -44.16
CA ILE A 908 -6.25 -0.68 -43.60
C ILE A 908 -6.98 -2.00 -43.43
N SER A 909 -6.31 -3.10 -43.76
CA SER A 909 -6.77 -4.46 -43.52
C SER A 909 -6.09 -5.10 -42.31
N ALA A 910 -6.67 -6.19 -41.81
CA ALA A 910 -6.05 -6.94 -40.71
C ALA A 910 -4.63 -7.42 -41.09
N ASN A 911 -3.65 -7.14 -40.23
CA ASN A 911 -2.21 -7.40 -40.40
C ASN A 911 -1.47 -6.55 -41.45
N GLU A 912 -2.15 -5.65 -42.17
CA GLU A 912 -1.50 -4.66 -43.04
C GLU A 912 -0.68 -3.67 -42.19
N VAL A 913 0.51 -3.29 -42.68
CA VAL A 913 1.44 -2.44 -41.95
C VAL A 913 1.74 -1.17 -42.73
N HIS A 914 1.42 -0.02 -42.13
CA HIS A 914 1.71 1.29 -42.67
C HIS A 914 2.83 1.95 -41.87
N LYS A 915 3.85 2.45 -42.56
CA LYS A 915 5.00 3.15 -41.97
C LYS A 915 5.03 4.58 -42.46
N TYR A 916 4.95 5.53 -41.52
CA TYR A 916 5.14 6.95 -41.80
C TYR A 916 6.52 7.43 -41.35
N THR A 917 7.10 8.34 -42.14
CA THR A 917 8.21 9.21 -41.72
C THR A 917 7.85 10.66 -42.00
N VAL A 918 8.30 11.57 -41.13
CA VAL A 918 7.93 12.99 -41.17
C VAL A 918 9.17 13.87 -41.09
N ASP A 919 9.37 14.69 -42.12
CA ASP A 919 10.32 15.80 -42.16
C ASP A 919 9.58 17.10 -41.79
N TRP A 920 9.73 17.49 -40.52
CA TRP A 920 9.11 18.69 -39.97
C TRP A 920 9.66 19.98 -40.58
N GLU A 921 10.91 19.99 -41.05
CA GLU A 921 11.50 21.17 -41.70
C GLU A 921 10.84 21.38 -43.06
N ALA A 922 10.74 20.34 -43.88
CA ALA A 922 10.03 20.37 -45.15
C ALA A 922 8.55 20.80 -44.97
N ILE A 923 7.85 20.22 -43.99
CA ILE A 923 6.46 20.60 -43.67
C ILE A 923 6.34 22.07 -43.29
N SER A 924 7.24 22.59 -42.45
CA SER A 924 7.22 23.99 -42.02
C SER A 924 7.44 24.98 -43.16
N GLN A 925 8.12 24.54 -44.23
CA GLN A 925 8.35 25.29 -45.47
C GLN A 925 7.23 25.08 -46.50
N GLY A 926 6.17 24.33 -46.17
CA GLY A 926 5.06 24.03 -47.08
C GLY A 926 5.38 23.01 -48.17
N LYS A 927 6.47 22.24 -48.05
CA LYS A 927 6.86 21.18 -48.99
C LYS A 927 6.23 19.83 -48.60
N LYS A 928 6.28 18.88 -49.53
CA LYS A 928 5.98 17.48 -49.23
C LYS A 928 7.08 16.90 -48.33
N GLY A 929 6.74 16.61 -47.09
CA GLY A 929 7.67 16.15 -46.06
C GLY A 929 7.28 14.83 -45.41
N VAL A 930 6.23 14.16 -45.90
CA VAL A 930 5.77 12.90 -45.32
C VAL A 930 5.88 11.78 -46.34
N ILE A 931 6.44 10.65 -45.92
CA ILE A 931 6.50 9.41 -46.71
C ILE A 931 5.68 8.36 -45.97
N LEU A 932 4.69 7.79 -46.65
CA LEU A 932 3.91 6.63 -46.23
C LEU A 932 4.36 5.42 -47.07
N GLN A 933 4.81 4.37 -46.39
CA GLN A 933 5.10 3.07 -47.01
C GLN A 933 4.06 2.05 -46.53
N ILE A 934 3.52 1.25 -47.43
CA ILE A 934 2.47 0.26 -47.15
C ILE A 934 3.00 -1.13 -47.48
N ASP A 935 2.93 -2.00 -46.49
CA ASP A 935 3.14 -3.45 -46.56
C ASP A 935 1.76 -4.10 -46.46
N SER A 936 1.23 -4.48 -47.63
CA SER A 936 -0.16 -4.92 -47.83
C SER A 936 -0.43 -6.29 -47.23
N ASN A 937 0.61 -7.10 -47.07
CA ASN A 937 0.51 -8.52 -46.73
C ASN A 937 1.11 -8.85 -45.33
N GLY A 938 1.80 -7.89 -44.71
CA GLY A 938 2.42 -7.99 -43.39
C GLY A 938 3.73 -8.80 -43.37
N ASP A 939 4.37 -9.04 -44.52
CA ASP A 939 5.58 -9.88 -44.63
C ASP A 939 6.91 -9.14 -44.36
N GLY A 940 6.82 -7.82 -44.21
CA GLY A 940 7.93 -6.92 -43.95
C GLY A 940 8.48 -6.18 -45.17
N ASP A 941 7.98 -6.46 -46.39
CA ASP A 941 8.38 -5.78 -47.63
C ASP A 941 7.30 -4.75 -48.05
N PHE A 942 7.71 -3.50 -48.28
CA PHE A 942 6.77 -2.43 -48.63
C PHE A 942 6.49 -2.38 -50.14
N GLU A 943 5.27 -2.68 -50.57
CA GLU A 943 4.90 -2.67 -51.99
C GLU A 943 4.50 -1.30 -52.53
N ARG A 944 4.09 -0.37 -51.65
CA ARG A 944 3.64 0.97 -52.07
C ARG A 944 4.32 2.08 -51.27
N ILE A 945 4.62 3.19 -51.94
CA ILE A 945 5.21 4.39 -51.34
C ILE A 945 4.44 5.62 -51.82
N ILE A 946 4.01 6.46 -50.88
CA ILE A 946 3.26 7.70 -51.12
C ILE A 946 4.01 8.86 -50.47
N ILE A 947 4.24 9.93 -51.23
CA ILE A 947 4.88 11.16 -50.73
C ILE A 947 3.85 12.29 -50.71
N THR A 948 3.60 12.84 -49.52
CA THR A 948 2.52 13.81 -49.26
C THR A 948 3.00 15.01 -48.43
N ASP A 949 2.15 16.03 -48.38
CA ASP A 949 2.33 17.22 -47.55
C ASP A 949 1.76 17.01 -46.14
N ARG A 950 1.53 18.12 -45.41
CA ARG A 950 1.00 18.13 -44.04
C ARG A 950 -0.40 17.52 -43.87
N LYS A 951 -1.15 17.25 -44.94
CA LYS A 951 -2.50 16.65 -44.86
C LYS A 951 -2.69 15.59 -45.96
N PHE A 952 -2.80 14.34 -45.56
CA PHE A 952 -3.13 13.23 -46.44
C PHE A 952 -4.63 12.88 -46.33
N LEU A 953 -5.38 13.11 -47.41
CA LEU A 953 -6.80 12.78 -47.54
C LEU A 953 -6.94 11.69 -48.60
N TYR A 954 -7.25 10.45 -48.20
CA TYR A 954 -7.32 9.31 -49.13
C TYR A 954 -8.33 9.55 -50.27
N ASN A 955 -9.52 10.07 -49.95
CA ASN A 955 -10.62 10.26 -50.91
C ASN A 955 -10.40 11.36 -51.98
N LYS A 956 -9.28 12.09 -51.95
CA LYS A 956 -8.96 13.16 -52.91
C LYS A 956 -7.84 12.84 -53.89
N LEU A 957 -7.21 11.67 -53.78
CA LEU A 957 -6.14 11.22 -54.67
C LEU A 957 -6.61 10.03 -55.52
N ASP A 958 -7.05 10.35 -56.73
CA ASP A 958 -7.12 9.56 -57.98
C ASP A 958 -7.65 8.10 -57.92
N PRO A 959 -8.72 7.73 -58.68
CA PRO A 959 -9.21 6.36 -58.84
C PRO A 959 -8.23 5.33 -59.45
N GLN A 960 -6.98 5.71 -59.73
CA GLN A 960 -5.93 4.83 -60.26
C GLN A 960 -4.82 4.47 -59.25
N LEU A 961 -5.05 4.68 -57.95
CA LEU A 961 -4.22 4.18 -56.84
C LEU A 961 -4.69 2.80 -56.33
#